data_AF-A0A4S8PRR4-F1
#
_entry.id   AF-A0A4S8PRR4-F1
#
_cell.length_a   1.000
_cell.length_b   1.000
_cell.length_c   1.000
_cell.angle_alpha   90.00
_cell.angle_beta   90.00
_cell.angle_gamma   90.00
#
_symmetry.space_group_name_H-M   'P 1'
#
loop_
_entity.id
_entity.type
_entity.pdbx_description
1 polymer ?
#
loop_
_entity_poly.entity_id
_entity_poly.type
_entity_poly.pdbx_seq_one_letter_code
_entity_poly.pdbx_strand_id
1 'polypeptide(L)'
;MKLQPPWLARVLDADGRTAGTGIAVDAEHVLTRIGENRPHGPVRVEFPFLPEPVTIEAEIAELLGAGPRPAALLRLAQPVPGLTGPSAPAPLGRSGHLDGRAVRLLGFTAGEAADLATGEAEAGPADAVDRMRLRPAGVRDWDVDAGAVGGPVWDKRSRRVIGQITEIDDRREHALAIPLDHLPGFDRLGALDADATADLGPHLPRATELGSPVTLPPGGWTPGAPPAHTWRPTRRTLVVLLAAAAAVAVAVPLVWKFFLDPYRQRPFDELESVATGIDYADDDPGFEEIYLAQDHALFVYTGSDSTVYLHGVDADSGESIWSRPAEIAASPDFDDDYYEDDESRPYFSTVVSDGLIAVAVEDRSDDSSEYKDYEGYSPTEYVWHFFDWDTGRGIGTVDGASSQGWPVGDRLVTTDAADTTVSVYDNRGSELQQWAAPSDEGVVSLNPARTWDAYLDADFGFTDGRVLVASEDDRVELYEVGSSEPLASGQIPTDDYLLYEDRLFTLDGGAIGVYDLDTLEFDHEHELADAAVDEYGYLYVCGETRICVDTYPDYEDGVPHHLTVYDFDDQEVVFELDDYGGAVPAGRHLLVWDEGGQANTTRIYDHDFDPVGEAIDGFAYPIDGGSALLGTQGMSGPLIGLGVHDGEQTTLTDELDAENCTASDSRLACFHGDGMWIYRFR
;
A
#
# COMPACT_ATOMS: atom_id res chain seq x y z
N MET A 1 7.40 6.89 -20.89
CA MET A 1 7.97 5.93 -21.88
C MET A 1 8.28 4.62 -21.15
N LYS A 2 7.54 3.53 -21.41
CA LYS A 2 7.70 2.28 -20.63
C LYS A 2 9.06 1.63 -20.89
N LEU A 3 9.88 1.50 -19.85
CA LEU A 3 11.19 0.81 -19.90
C LEU A 3 10.97 -0.67 -20.19
N GLN A 4 11.40 -1.14 -21.37
CA GLN A 4 11.36 -2.56 -21.72
C GLN A 4 12.63 -3.25 -21.20
N PRO A 5 12.54 -4.47 -20.63
CA PRO A 5 13.68 -5.11 -19.97
C PRO A 5 14.75 -5.54 -20.97
N PRO A 6 15.96 -4.95 -20.96
CA PRO A 6 17.00 -5.20 -21.97
C PRO A 6 17.61 -6.62 -21.90
N TRP A 7 17.33 -7.34 -20.81
CA TRP A 7 17.83 -8.69 -20.52
C TRP A 7 16.86 -9.82 -20.89
N LEU A 8 15.64 -9.50 -21.32
CA LEU A 8 14.67 -10.49 -21.78
C LEU A 8 15.01 -10.92 -23.21
N ALA A 9 15.10 -12.23 -23.44
CA ALA A 9 15.62 -12.79 -24.67
C ALA A 9 14.66 -13.82 -25.30
N ARG A 10 14.57 -13.80 -26.63
CA ARG A 10 13.91 -14.85 -27.42
C ARG A 10 14.94 -15.90 -27.82
N VAL A 11 14.69 -17.17 -27.50
CA VAL A 11 15.52 -18.29 -27.94
C VAL A 11 14.94 -18.86 -29.23
N LEU A 12 15.80 -19.03 -30.24
CA LEU A 12 15.46 -19.48 -31.58
C LEU A 12 16.15 -20.82 -31.90
N ASP A 13 15.44 -21.70 -32.59
CA ASP A 13 16.00 -22.92 -33.16
C ASP A 13 16.87 -22.66 -34.42
N ALA A 14 17.44 -23.73 -34.97
CA ALA A 14 18.26 -23.68 -36.18
C ALA A 14 17.47 -23.21 -37.43
N ASP A 15 16.15 -23.41 -37.47
CA ASP A 15 15.26 -22.93 -38.54
C ASP A 15 14.86 -21.45 -38.33
N GLY A 16 15.12 -20.88 -37.15
CA GLY A 16 14.75 -19.51 -36.77
C GLY A 16 13.35 -19.35 -36.17
N ARG A 17 12.73 -20.44 -35.70
CA ARG A 17 11.46 -20.41 -34.95
C ARG A 17 11.74 -20.18 -33.46
N THR A 18 10.81 -19.56 -32.74
CA THR A 18 10.86 -19.45 -31.28
C THR A 18 10.88 -20.85 -30.64
N ALA A 19 11.97 -21.18 -29.97
CA ALA A 19 12.15 -22.42 -29.20
C ALA A 19 11.85 -22.24 -27.70
N GLY A 20 11.75 -20.99 -27.24
CA GLY A 20 11.40 -20.59 -25.87
C GLY A 20 11.75 -19.12 -25.61
N THR A 21 11.47 -18.65 -24.40
CA THR A 21 11.95 -17.37 -23.88
C THR A 21 12.95 -17.59 -22.76
N GLY A 22 13.97 -16.74 -22.71
CA GLY A 22 15.05 -16.81 -21.72
C GLY A 22 15.38 -15.46 -21.09
N ILE A 23 16.12 -15.54 -19.99
CA ILE A 23 16.56 -14.40 -19.17
C ILE A 23 18.08 -14.39 -19.19
N ALA A 24 18.70 -13.28 -19.59
CA ALA A 24 20.14 -13.09 -19.36
C ALA A 24 20.41 -13.04 -17.86
N VAL A 25 21.18 -14.00 -17.35
CA VAL A 25 21.61 -14.05 -15.94
C VAL A 25 22.94 -13.33 -15.72
N ASP A 26 23.71 -13.16 -16.79
CA ASP A 26 24.85 -12.25 -16.92
C ASP A 26 25.02 -11.87 -18.41
N ALA A 27 26.13 -11.24 -18.77
CA ALA A 27 26.39 -10.84 -20.16
C ALA A 27 26.66 -12.02 -21.12
N GLU A 28 27.03 -13.20 -20.63
CA GLU A 28 27.44 -14.39 -21.41
C GLU A 28 26.47 -15.57 -21.29
N HIS A 29 25.51 -15.54 -20.37
CA HIS A 29 24.63 -16.67 -20.07
C HIS A 29 23.15 -16.31 -20.05
N VAL A 30 22.33 -17.20 -20.61
CA VAL A 30 20.86 -17.07 -20.67
C VAL A 30 20.20 -18.34 -20.13
N LEU A 31 19.36 -18.18 -19.11
CA LEU A 31 18.54 -19.26 -18.56
C LEU A 31 17.21 -19.32 -19.33
N THR A 32 16.86 -20.50 -19.86
CA THR A 32 15.61 -20.73 -20.60
C THR A 32 15.01 -22.08 -20.24
N ARG A 33 13.71 -22.29 -20.47
CA ARG A 33 13.16 -23.64 -20.65
C ARG A 33 13.25 -24.02 -22.12
N ILE A 34 13.71 -25.24 -22.40
CA ILE A 34 13.71 -25.81 -23.75
C ILE A 34 12.50 -26.73 -23.89
N GLY A 35 11.63 -26.44 -24.86
CA GLY A 35 10.47 -27.27 -25.17
C GLY A 35 10.84 -28.64 -25.75
N GLU A 36 9.82 -29.46 -26.06
CA GLU A 36 9.99 -30.83 -26.59
C GLU A 36 10.78 -30.87 -27.90
N ASN A 37 10.73 -29.80 -28.71
CA ASN A 37 11.60 -29.56 -29.86
C ASN A 37 13.01 -29.14 -29.40
N ARG A 38 13.70 -30.01 -28.66
CA ARG A 38 15.05 -29.76 -28.17
C ARG A 38 15.99 -29.48 -29.37
N PRO A 39 16.61 -28.31 -29.46
CA PRO A 39 17.41 -27.95 -30.62
C PRO A 39 18.65 -28.83 -30.69
N HIS A 40 18.76 -29.58 -31.78
CA HIS A 40 19.91 -30.44 -32.09
C HIS A 40 20.98 -29.65 -32.86
N GLY A 41 21.50 -28.58 -32.25
CA GLY A 41 22.47 -27.67 -32.86
C GLY A 41 22.70 -26.41 -32.01
N PRO A 42 23.49 -25.45 -32.51
CA PRO A 42 23.52 -24.11 -31.92
C PRO A 42 22.13 -23.48 -31.97
N VAL A 43 21.79 -22.75 -30.91
CA VAL A 43 20.59 -21.91 -30.85
C VAL A 43 20.97 -20.47 -31.05
N ARG A 44 20.03 -19.63 -31.47
CA ARG A 44 20.24 -18.18 -31.53
C ARG A 44 19.42 -17.50 -30.45
N VAL A 45 20.01 -16.55 -29.75
CA VAL A 45 19.35 -15.80 -28.68
C VAL A 45 19.27 -14.35 -29.09
N GLU A 46 18.06 -13.81 -29.09
CA GLU A 46 17.74 -12.47 -29.59
C GLU A 46 17.26 -11.57 -28.45
N PHE A 47 17.88 -10.40 -28.33
CA PHE A 47 17.58 -9.37 -27.35
C PHE A 47 16.89 -8.19 -28.06
N PRO A 48 15.55 -8.22 -28.23
CA PRO A 48 14.82 -7.23 -29.02
C PRO A 48 14.67 -5.87 -28.34
N PHE A 49 14.89 -5.82 -27.01
CA PHE A 49 14.63 -4.64 -26.16
C PHE A 49 15.90 -3.85 -25.82
N LEU A 50 17.04 -4.21 -26.42
CA LEU A 50 18.23 -3.38 -26.40
C LEU A 50 18.02 -2.14 -27.31
N PRO A 51 18.73 -1.02 -27.06
CA PRO A 51 18.69 0.16 -27.93
C PRO A 51 19.01 -0.16 -29.40
N GLU A 52 19.86 -1.16 -29.64
CA GLU A 52 20.06 -1.83 -30.92
C GLU A 52 19.82 -3.33 -30.71
N PRO A 53 18.78 -3.94 -31.31
CA PRO A 53 18.51 -5.37 -31.15
C PRO A 53 19.67 -6.26 -31.63
N VAL A 54 20.04 -7.26 -30.82
CA VAL A 54 21.16 -8.16 -31.12
C VAL A 54 20.69 -9.62 -31.13
N THR A 55 21.15 -10.39 -32.11
CA THR A 55 21.05 -11.87 -32.12
C THR A 55 22.43 -12.48 -31.95
N ILE A 56 22.57 -13.43 -31.03
CA ILE A 56 23.84 -14.06 -30.65
C ILE A 56 23.69 -15.59 -30.75
N GLU A 57 24.64 -16.26 -31.41
CA GLU A 57 24.72 -17.73 -31.37
C GLU A 57 25.02 -18.20 -29.94
N ALA A 58 24.43 -19.32 -29.52
CA ALA A 58 24.64 -19.88 -28.19
C ALA A 58 24.61 -21.41 -28.21
N GLU A 59 25.29 -22.01 -27.24
CA GLU A 59 25.31 -23.46 -27.01
C GLU A 59 24.69 -23.81 -25.65
N ILE A 60 24.10 -25.00 -25.53
CA ILE A 60 23.60 -25.51 -24.25
C ILE A 60 24.81 -25.90 -23.40
N ALA A 61 25.15 -25.07 -22.41
CA ALA A 61 26.27 -25.31 -21.50
C ALA A 61 25.92 -26.34 -20.42
N GLU A 62 24.73 -26.20 -19.80
CA GLU A 62 24.20 -27.18 -18.86
C GLU A 62 22.69 -27.42 -19.12
N LEU A 63 22.25 -28.67 -18.90
CA LEU A 63 20.83 -28.97 -18.70
C LEU A 63 20.53 -29.06 -17.20
N LEU A 64 19.52 -28.29 -16.81
CA LEU A 64 19.03 -28.14 -15.45
C LEU A 64 17.72 -28.95 -15.32
N GLY A 65 17.84 -30.12 -14.68
CA GLY A 65 16.75 -31.07 -14.46
C GLY A 65 16.66 -32.24 -15.46
N ALA A 66 15.86 -33.24 -15.09
CA ALA A 66 15.57 -34.43 -15.91
C ALA A 66 14.06 -34.53 -16.16
N GLY A 67 13.61 -34.09 -17.33
CA GLY A 67 12.19 -34.09 -17.71
C GLY A 67 12.00 -33.81 -19.21
N PRO A 68 10.76 -33.80 -19.72
CA PRO A 68 10.46 -33.57 -21.14
C PRO A 68 10.75 -32.13 -21.60
N ARG A 69 10.79 -31.17 -20.67
CA ARG A 69 11.11 -29.75 -20.90
C ARG A 69 12.15 -29.27 -19.87
N PRO A 70 13.42 -29.68 -19.98
CA PRO A 70 14.45 -29.29 -19.01
C PRO A 70 14.71 -27.78 -19.11
N ALA A 71 15.10 -27.17 -18.00
CA ALA A 71 15.74 -25.86 -18.06
C ALA A 71 17.14 -26.03 -18.68
N ALA A 72 17.64 -24.98 -19.32
CA ALA A 72 18.95 -24.97 -19.94
C ALA A 72 19.64 -23.64 -19.65
N LEU A 73 20.90 -23.74 -19.25
CA LEU A 73 21.81 -22.60 -19.25
C LEU A 73 22.47 -22.55 -20.63
N LEU A 74 22.12 -21.55 -21.41
CA LEU A 74 22.74 -21.26 -22.69
C LEU A 74 23.96 -20.38 -22.46
N ARG A 75 25.11 -20.75 -23.05
CA ARG A 75 26.28 -19.90 -23.14
C ARG A 75 26.32 -19.21 -24.50
N LEU A 76 26.35 -17.90 -24.49
CA LEU A 76 26.43 -17.04 -25.66
C LEU A 76 27.85 -17.07 -26.24
N ALA A 77 27.96 -17.04 -27.57
CA ALA A 77 29.24 -17.05 -28.28
C ALA A 77 30.01 -15.71 -28.18
N GLN A 78 29.34 -14.65 -27.70
CA GLN A 78 29.91 -13.35 -27.37
C GLN A 78 29.01 -12.66 -26.31
N PRO A 79 29.54 -11.76 -25.46
CA PRO A 79 28.73 -11.04 -24.49
C PRO A 79 27.64 -10.16 -25.12
N VAL A 80 26.51 -9.97 -24.43
CA VAL A 80 25.42 -9.08 -24.85
C VAL A 80 25.87 -7.61 -24.72
N PRO A 81 25.85 -6.82 -25.81
CA PRO A 81 26.18 -5.40 -25.75
C PRO A 81 25.22 -4.63 -24.81
N GLY A 82 25.77 -3.86 -23.88
CA GLY A 82 24.99 -3.06 -22.93
C GLY A 82 24.59 -3.77 -21.62
N LEU A 83 24.70 -5.10 -21.55
CA LEU A 83 24.55 -5.86 -20.29
C LEU A 83 25.90 -6.07 -19.57
N THR A 84 26.91 -5.25 -19.85
CA THR A 84 28.23 -5.29 -19.22
C THR A 84 28.39 -4.13 -18.24
N GLY A 85 28.30 -4.39 -16.92
CA GLY A 85 28.46 -3.38 -15.87
C GLY A 85 27.30 -3.38 -14.86
N PRO A 86 27.14 -2.33 -14.04
CA PRO A 86 26.09 -2.25 -13.00
C PRO A 86 24.66 -2.16 -13.55
N SER A 87 24.48 -2.07 -14.87
CA SER A 87 23.20 -2.18 -15.58
C SER A 87 22.88 -3.61 -16.06
N ALA A 88 23.76 -4.58 -15.83
CA ALA A 88 23.40 -5.99 -15.93
C ALA A 88 22.37 -6.31 -14.84
N PRO A 89 21.37 -7.19 -15.09
CA PRO A 89 20.57 -7.74 -14.00
C PRO A 89 21.51 -8.40 -13.00
N ALA A 90 21.31 -8.11 -11.70
CA ALA A 90 22.10 -8.74 -10.66
C ALA A 90 21.94 -10.27 -10.74
N PRO A 91 23.00 -11.06 -10.52
CA PRO A 91 22.89 -12.51 -10.51
C PRO A 91 21.86 -12.91 -9.46
N LEU A 92 21.01 -13.86 -9.86
CA LEU A 92 19.92 -14.44 -9.07
C LEU A 92 20.33 -14.63 -7.61
N GLY A 93 19.88 -13.72 -6.74
CA GLY A 93 20.14 -13.81 -5.31
C GLY A 93 19.41 -15.04 -4.75
N ARG A 94 19.93 -15.59 -3.65
CA ARG A 94 19.14 -16.54 -2.85
C ARG A 94 17.88 -15.81 -2.38
N SER A 95 16.70 -16.34 -2.71
CA SER A 95 15.43 -15.98 -2.09
C SER A 95 15.43 -16.43 -0.64
N GLY A 96 16.10 -15.67 0.22
CA GLY A 96 15.78 -15.68 1.63
C GLY A 96 14.43 -15.01 1.81
N HIS A 97 13.45 -15.79 2.29
CA HIS A 97 12.15 -15.36 2.79
C HIS A 97 11.12 -14.95 1.73
N LEU A 98 10.06 -15.76 1.65
CA LEU A 98 8.78 -15.44 1.00
C LEU A 98 7.71 -15.01 2.03
N ASP A 99 8.09 -14.86 3.31
CA ASP A 99 7.23 -14.34 4.38
C ASP A 99 6.56 -13.01 3.95
N GLY A 100 5.24 -12.90 4.18
CA GLY A 100 4.44 -11.72 3.86
C GLY A 100 4.23 -11.44 2.36
N ARG A 101 4.19 -12.46 1.49
CA ARG A 101 4.08 -12.27 0.02
C ARG A 101 3.10 -13.21 -0.67
N ALA A 102 2.01 -12.68 -1.21
CA ALA A 102 1.09 -13.41 -2.07
C ALA A 102 1.75 -13.84 -3.40
N VAL A 103 2.06 -15.14 -3.55
CA VAL A 103 2.59 -15.73 -4.80
C VAL A 103 1.76 -16.97 -5.18
N ARG A 104 0.86 -16.82 -6.15
CA ARG A 104 -0.04 -17.89 -6.58
C ARG A 104 0.66 -18.93 -7.48
N LEU A 105 1.03 -20.07 -6.92
CA LEU A 105 1.68 -21.18 -7.62
C LEU A 105 0.67 -22.20 -8.14
N LEU A 106 0.38 -22.16 -9.44
CA LEU A 106 -0.52 -23.10 -10.10
C LEU A 106 0.23 -24.36 -10.56
N GLY A 107 -0.33 -25.55 -10.26
CA GLY A 107 0.13 -26.84 -10.81
C GLY A 107 0.52 -27.92 -9.80
N PHE A 108 0.58 -27.60 -8.51
CA PHE A 108 0.94 -28.53 -7.43
C PHE A 108 -0.31 -29.13 -6.78
N THR A 109 -0.24 -30.37 -6.29
CA THR A 109 -1.28 -30.90 -5.40
C THR A 109 -1.15 -30.30 -4.00
N ALA A 110 -2.22 -30.29 -3.21
CA ALA A 110 -2.22 -29.70 -1.85
C ALA A 110 -1.10 -30.26 -0.93
N GLY A 111 -0.71 -31.53 -1.11
CA GLY A 111 0.42 -32.12 -0.38
C GLY A 111 1.80 -31.66 -0.90
N GLU A 112 1.93 -31.34 -2.19
CA GLU A 112 3.17 -30.81 -2.78
C GLU A 112 3.33 -29.31 -2.52
N ALA A 113 2.24 -28.57 -2.29
CA ALA A 113 2.27 -27.17 -1.86
C ALA A 113 2.65 -27.04 -0.37
N ALA A 114 2.16 -27.94 0.49
CA ALA A 114 2.46 -27.92 1.93
C ALA A 114 3.96 -28.15 2.24
N ASP A 115 4.67 -28.95 1.44
CA ASP A 115 6.13 -29.17 1.57
C ASP A 115 6.97 -27.94 1.14
N LEU A 116 6.34 -26.88 0.62
CA LEU A 116 6.99 -25.66 0.11
C LEU A 116 6.74 -24.41 1.00
N ALA A 117 5.87 -24.50 2.01
CA ALA A 117 5.34 -23.35 2.72
C ALA A 117 6.18 -22.95 3.96
N THR A 118 6.84 -21.80 3.86
CA THR A 118 6.99 -20.84 4.97
C THR A 118 6.43 -19.51 4.46
N GLY A 119 5.15 -19.29 4.72
CA GLY A 119 4.31 -18.29 4.03
C GLY A 119 3.07 -18.95 3.40
N GLU A 120 1.93 -18.29 3.50
CA GLU A 120 0.62 -18.87 3.16
C GLU A 120 0.37 -18.96 1.64
N ALA A 121 -0.42 -19.97 1.25
CA ALA A 121 -0.71 -20.26 -0.16
C ALA A 121 -2.16 -20.69 -0.35
N GLU A 122 -2.96 -19.85 -1.00
CA GLU A 122 -4.36 -20.15 -1.28
C GLU A 122 -4.57 -21.03 -2.52
N ALA A 123 -5.39 -22.08 -2.39
CA ALA A 123 -5.73 -23.02 -3.46
C ALA A 123 -7.02 -22.61 -4.19
N GLY A 124 -6.97 -21.50 -4.94
CA GLY A 124 -8.15 -20.96 -5.64
C GLY A 124 -8.71 -21.87 -6.76
N PRO A 125 -10.04 -21.86 -6.99
CA PRO A 125 -10.68 -22.61 -8.09
C PRO A 125 -10.22 -22.12 -9.47
N ALA A 126 -10.39 -22.96 -10.49
CA ALA A 126 -9.88 -22.76 -11.85
C ALA A 126 -10.65 -21.72 -12.69
N ASP A 127 -11.60 -21.00 -12.09
CA ASP A 127 -12.71 -20.38 -12.82
C ASP A 127 -12.80 -18.85 -12.60
N ALA A 128 -11.74 -18.19 -12.11
CA ALA A 128 -11.61 -16.73 -12.07
C ALA A 128 -10.15 -16.22 -12.02
N VAL A 129 -9.89 -15.13 -12.76
CA VAL A 129 -8.87 -14.05 -12.62
C VAL A 129 -8.36 -13.58 -14.00
N ASP A 130 -8.19 -12.27 -14.12
CA ASP A 130 -7.91 -11.57 -15.38
C ASP A 130 -6.48 -11.72 -15.93
N ARG A 131 -6.35 -11.44 -17.23
CA ARG A 131 -5.14 -11.74 -18.02
C ARG A 131 -4.07 -10.64 -17.92
N MET A 132 -2.87 -10.96 -17.42
CA MET A 132 -1.68 -10.16 -17.78
C MET A 132 -1.17 -10.53 -19.19
N ARG A 133 -1.85 -10.02 -20.22
CA ARG A 133 -1.50 -10.28 -21.63
C ARG A 133 -0.37 -9.34 -22.10
N LEU A 134 0.87 -9.71 -21.83
CA LEU A 134 2.05 -8.99 -22.35
C LEU A 134 2.05 -8.96 -23.89
N ARG A 135 1.66 -7.81 -24.46
CA ARG A 135 1.88 -7.45 -25.87
C ARG A 135 2.85 -6.26 -25.94
N PRO A 136 4.17 -6.47 -25.87
CA PRO A 136 5.11 -5.38 -26.09
C PRO A 136 4.91 -4.81 -27.50
N ALA A 137 4.74 -3.49 -27.60
CA ALA A 137 4.61 -2.83 -28.90
C ALA A 137 5.85 -3.14 -29.75
N GLY A 138 5.65 -3.72 -30.94
CA GLY A 138 6.71 -4.19 -31.84
C GLY A 138 6.78 -5.71 -32.02
N VAL A 139 6.20 -6.50 -31.11
CA VAL A 139 6.30 -7.97 -31.13
C VAL A 139 5.13 -8.60 -31.90
N ARG A 140 5.16 -8.53 -33.24
CA ARG A 140 4.07 -9.04 -34.10
C ARG A 140 4.22 -10.50 -34.57
N ASP A 141 5.40 -11.09 -34.40
CA ASP A 141 5.76 -12.40 -34.99
C ASP A 141 6.37 -13.38 -33.96
N TRP A 142 5.98 -13.29 -32.68
CA TRP A 142 6.33 -14.30 -31.67
C TRP A 142 5.17 -15.28 -31.53
N ASP A 143 5.45 -16.57 -31.69
CA ASP A 143 4.48 -17.64 -31.46
C ASP A 143 4.19 -17.70 -29.95
N VAL A 144 3.03 -17.18 -29.53
CA VAL A 144 2.81 -16.70 -28.15
C VAL A 144 2.87 -17.85 -27.14
N ASP A 145 2.34 -19.01 -27.50
CA ASP A 145 2.24 -20.19 -26.64
C ASP A 145 3.63 -20.79 -26.35
N ALA A 146 4.56 -20.67 -27.31
CA ALA A 146 5.98 -21.02 -27.12
C ALA A 146 6.82 -19.88 -26.51
N GLY A 147 6.35 -18.63 -26.64
CA GLY A 147 7.07 -17.41 -26.26
C GLY A 147 6.88 -16.97 -24.80
N ALA A 148 5.96 -17.55 -24.04
CA ALA A 148 5.78 -17.26 -22.62
C ALA A 148 6.32 -18.36 -21.69
N VAL A 149 6.45 -19.61 -22.16
CA VAL A 149 7.19 -20.66 -21.43
C VAL A 149 8.67 -20.31 -21.37
N GLY A 150 9.24 -20.31 -20.16
CA GLY A 150 10.58 -19.82 -19.84
C GLY A 150 10.64 -18.35 -19.42
N GLY A 151 9.53 -17.61 -19.51
CA GLY A 151 9.44 -16.21 -19.09
C GLY A 151 9.50 -16.02 -17.55
N PRO A 152 10.00 -14.86 -17.08
CA PRO A 152 10.04 -14.53 -15.65
C PRO A 152 8.66 -14.29 -15.04
N VAL A 153 8.45 -14.76 -13.81
CA VAL A 153 7.42 -14.24 -12.89
C VAL A 153 8.05 -13.12 -12.07
N TRP A 154 7.37 -11.98 -11.99
CA TRP A 154 7.87 -10.76 -11.36
C TRP A 154 7.08 -10.42 -10.09
N ASP A 155 7.79 -9.93 -9.08
CA ASP A 155 7.23 -9.18 -7.96
C ASP A 155 7.14 -7.68 -8.34
N LYS A 156 5.92 -7.12 -8.29
CA LYS A 156 5.62 -5.70 -8.59
C LYS A 156 6.25 -4.76 -7.56
N ARG A 157 6.23 -5.10 -6.26
CA ARG A 157 6.71 -4.30 -5.12
C ARG A 157 8.24 -4.27 -5.10
N SER A 158 8.91 -5.43 -5.15
CA SER A 158 10.40 -5.46 -5.13
C SER A 158 11.10 -5.29 -6.48
N ARG A 159 10.35 -5.33 -7.60
CA ARG A 159 10.87 -5.31 -8.98
C ARG A 159 11.89 -6.42 -9.29
N ARG A 160 11.75 -7.59 -8.63
CA ARG A 160 12.60 -8.77 -8.81
C ARG A 160 11.89 -9.87 -9.58
N VAL A 161 12.66 -10.72 -10.25
CA VAL A 161 12.16 -12.03 -10.72
C VAL A 161 12.11 -12.97 -9.53
N ILE A 162 10.98 -13.67 -9.35
CA ILE A 162 10.72 -14.61 -8.24
C ILE A 162 10.46 -16.05 -8.72
N GLY A 163 10.13 -16.24 -10.00
CA GLY A 163 9.90 -17.55 -10.59
C GLY A 163 10.03 -17.57 -12.12
N GLN A 164 9.75 -18.72 -12.72
CA GLN A 164 9.73 -18.91 -14.17
C GLN A 164 8.46 -19.64 -14.60
N ILE A 165 7.80 -19.17 -15.65
CA ILE A 165 6.67 -19.86 -16.30
C ILE A 165 7.19 -21.13 -16.97
N THR A 166 6.52 -22.26 -16.74
CA THR A 166 6.97 -23.60 -17.17
C THR A 166 6.00 -24.32 -18.10
N GLU A 167 4.72 -23.95 -18.06
CA GLU A 167 3.67 -24.47 -18.93
C GLU A 167 2.53 -23.44 -19.05
N ILE A 168 1.77 -23.53 -20.14
CA ILE A 168 0.57 -22.74 -20.40
C ILE A 168 -0.49 -23.75 -20.86
N ASP A 169 -1.68 -23.73 -20.25
CA ASP A 169 -2.80 -24.58 -20.65
C ASP A 169 -3.74 -23.79 -21.56
N ASP A 170 -3.54 -23.93 -22.87
CA ASP A 170 -4.32 -23.28 -23.93
C ASP A 170 -5.83 -23.59 -23.86
N ARG A 171 -6.26 -24.59 -23.07
CA ARG A 171 -7.68 -24.96 -22.90
C ARG A 171 -8.35 -24.35 -21.69
N ARG A 172 -7.57 -23.79 -20.75
CA ARG A 172 -8.05 -23.25 -19.46
C ARG A 172 -7.54 -21.83 -19.15
N GLU A 173 -6.79 -21.24 -20.06
CA GLU A 173 -6.21 -19.89 -19.92
C GLU A 173 -5.28 -19.71 -18.69
N HIS A 174 -4.67 -20.79 -18.19
CA HIS A 174 -3.73 -20.75 -17.06
C HIS A 174 -2.27 -20.83 -17.50
N ALA A 175 -1.37 -20.30 -16.65
CA ALA A 175 0.07 -20.52 -16.73
C ALA A 175 0.58 -21.14 -15.42
N LEU A 176 1.43 -22.17 -15.52
CA LEU A 176 2.06 -22.85 -14.38
C LEU A 176 3.49 -22.33 -14.21
N ALA A 177 3.88 -21.95 -13.00
CA ALA A 177 5.20 -21.40 -12.72
C ALA A 177 5.93 -22.18 -11.61
N ILE A 178 7.26 -22.18 -11.66
CA ILE A 178 8.13 -22.72 -10.61
C ILE A 178 8.92 -21.55 -9.99
N PRO A 179 8.95 -21.40 -8.65
CA PRO A 179 9.83 -20.45 -7.96
C PRO A 179 11.31 -20.65 -8.32
N LEU A 180 12.11 -19.59 -8.26
CA LEU A 180 13.51 -19.64 -8.71
C LEU A 180 14.37 -20.66 -7.95
N ASP A 181 14.24 -20.70 -6.62
CA ASP A 181 14.88 -21.66 -5.71
C ASP A 181 14.48 -23.12 -5.98
N HIS A 182 13.25 -23.35 -6.45
CA HIS A 182 12.74 -24.67 -6.82
C HIS A 182 13.08 -25.11 -8.26
N LEU A 183 13.81 -24.31 -9.04
CA LEU A 183 14.30 -24.73 -10.35
C LEU A 183 15.43 -25.79 -10.21
N PRO A 184 15.30 -27.00 -10.81
CA PRO A 184 16.26 -28.09 -10.61
C PRO A 184 17.70 -27.74 -11.05
N GLY A 185 18.56 -27.44 -10.08
CA GLY A 185 19.95 -27.02 -10.32
C GLY A 185 20.21 -25.52 -10.15
N PHE A 186 19.27 -24.75 -9.60
CA PHE A 186 19.51 -23.36 -9.16
C PHE A 186 20.69 -23.26 -8.19
N ASP A 187 20.79 -24.20 -7.23
CA ASP A 187 21.95 -24.36 -6.34
C ASP A 187 23.30 -24.48 -7.08
N ARG A 188 23.29 -24.98 -8.33
CA ARG A 188 24.49 -25.15 -9.14
C ARG A 188 24.94 -23.87 -9.81
N LEU A 189 24.04 -22.90 -10.06
CA LEU A 189 24.45 -21.54 -10.45
C LEU A 189 25.31 -20.91 -9.34
N GLY A 190 24.97 -21.18 -8.07
CA GLY A 190 25.79 -20.84 -6.90
C GLY A 190 27.01 -21.74 -6.68
N ALA A 191 27.22 -22.78 -7.49
CA ALA A 191 28.34 -23.71 -7.41
C ALA A 191 29.16 -23.81 -8.72
N LEU A 192 28.96 -22.86 -9.65
CA LEU A 192 29.86 -22.66 -10.79
C LEU A 192 31.27 -22.35 -10.28
N ASP A 193 32.28 -22.94 -10.94
CA ASP A 193 33.63 -23.10 -10.39
C ASP A 193 34.29 -21.76 -9.99
N ALA A 194 35.21 -21.80 -9.02
CA ALA A 194 35.87 -20.63 -8.45
C ALA A 194 36.63 -19.81 -9.52
N ASP A 195 37.08 -20.46 -10.59
CA ASP A 195 37.74 -19.83 -11.73
C ASP A 195 36.75 -19.08 -12.65
N ALA A 196 35.47 -19.49 -12.72
CA ALA A 196 34.42 -18.73 -13.43
C ALA A 196 33.98 -17.48 -12.63
N THR A 197 33.96 -17.58 -11.30
CA THR A 197 33.71 -16.41 -10.43
C THR A 197 34.89 -15.43 -10.38
N ALA A 198 36.10 -15.85 -10.76
CA ALA A 198 37.27 -14.96 -10.83
C ALA A 198 37.15 -13.90 -11.95
N ASP A 199 36.59 -14.25 -13.12
CA ASP A 199 36.34 -13.30 -14.21
C ASP A 199 35.09 -12.42 -13.97
N LEU A 200 34.18 -12.84 -13.08
CA LEU A 200 33.03 -12.02 -12.62
C LEU A 200 33.42 -11.03 -11.51
N GLY A 201 34.51 -11.29 -10.78
CA GLY A 201 35.01 -10.46 -9.67
C GLY A 201 35.22 -8.96 -9.96
N PRO A 202 35.61 -8.51 -11.17
CA PRO A 202 35.72 -7.10 -11.54
C PRO A 202 34.37 -6.41 -11.85
N HIS A 203 33.30 -7.18 -12.01
CA HIS A 203 32.00 -6.72 -12.51
C HIS A 203 30.86 -6.80 -11.48
N LEU A 204 31.12 -7.37 -10.30
CA LEU A 204 30.28 -7.18 -9.12
C LEU A 204 30.36 -5.71 -8.64
N PRO A 205 29.24 -4.97 -8.52
CA PRO A 205 29.28 -3.58 -8.07
C PRO A 205 29.81 -3.46 -6.63
N ARG A 206 30.89 -2.68 -6.46
CA ARG A 206 31.18 -2.01 -5.19
C ARG A 206 30.53 -0.63 -5.24
N ALA A 207 29.74 -0.28 -4.24
CA ALA A 207 29.14 1.04 -4.15
C ALA A 207 30.22 2.13 -3.98
N THR A 208 30.42 2.97 -4.99
CA THR A 208 30.98 4.33 -4.85
C THR A 208 30.55 5.20 -6.04
N GLU A 209 30.41 6.50 -5.81
CA GLU A 209 29.54 7.43 -6.54
C GLU A 209 30.13 8.05 -7.83
N LEU A 210 29.30 8.83 -8.52
CA LEU A 210 29.66 9.72 -9.64
C LEU A 210 30.32 11.02 -9.14
N GLY A 211 31.47 11.39 -9.72
CA GLY A 211 32.19 12.64 -9.40
C GLY A 211 33.38 12.93 -10.34
N SER A 212 33.10 13.60 -11.46
CA SER A 212 33.98 13.98 -12.59
C SER A 212 35.20 14.89 -12.26
N PRO A 213 36.07 15.28 -13.23
CA PRO A 213 36.69 14.55 -14.37
C PRO A 213 38.22 14.83 -14.53
N VAL A 214 38.99 13.94 -15.20
CA VAL A 214 40.36 14.27 -15.69
C VAL A 214 40.71 13.62 -17.05
N THR A 215 41.31 14.41 -17.95
CA THR A 215 41.85 14.10 -19.29
C THR A 215 43.39 14.20 -19.30
N LEU A 216 44.22 13.50 -20.10
CA LEU A 216 44.12 12.49 -21.18
C LEU A 216 45.11 11.32 -20.89
N PRO A 217 45.27 10.30 -21.78
CA PRO A 217 46.47 10.34 -22.63
C PRO A 217 46.34 9.71 -24.04
N PRO A 218 47.11 10.19 -25.02
CA PRO A 218 47.54 9.39 -26.17
C PRO A 218 49.08 9.28 -26.24
N GLY A 219 49.61 8.05 -26.20
CA GLY A 219 51.04 7.78 -26.40
C GLY A 219 51.49 6.46 -25.77
N GLY A 220 51.57 5.40 -26.57
CA GLY A 220 51.92 4.07 -26.06
C GLY A 220 53.43 3.79 -26.01
N TRP A 221 53.81 2.73 -25.30
CA TRP A 221 54.84 1.77 -25.74
C TRP A 221 54.75 0.44 -24.96
N THR A 222 55.41 -0.58 -25.50
CA THR A 222 55.28 -2.03 -25.20
C THR A 222 56.03 -2.50 -23.93
N PRO A 223 55.82 -3.75 -23.45
CA PRO A 223 55.91 -4.07 -22.02
C PRO A 223 57.32 -4.39 -21.50
N GLY A 224 57.52 -4.12 -20.19
CA GLY A 224 58.62 -4.66 -19.40
C GLY A 224 58.13 -4.97 -17.99
N ALA A 225 58.18 -6.25 -17.58
CA ALA A 225 57.77 -6.68 -16.25
C ALA A 225 58.78 -6.22 -15.17
N PRO A 226 58.36 -5.49 -14.12
CA PRO A 226 59.18 -5.21 -12.94
C PRO A 226 58.99 -6.28 -11.84
N PRO A 227 59.91 -6.39 -10.87
CA PRO A 227 59.89 -7.46 -9.88
C PRO A 227 58.84 -7.25 -8.78
N ALA A 228 58.47 -8.34 -8.11
CA ALA A 228 57.57 -8.34 -6.97
C ALA A 228 58.13 -7.51 -5.80
N HIS A 229 57.70 -6.24 -5.70
CA HIS A 229 57.94 -5.41 -4.53
C HIS A 229 56.92 -5.73 -3.45
N THR A 230 57.41 -6.25 -2.31
CA THR A 230 56.60 -6.38 -1.09
C THR A 230 56.27 -5.00 -0.53
N TRP A 231 55.11 -4.47 -0.91
CA TRP A 231 54.64 -3.17 -0.47
C TRP A 231 54.33 -3.20 1.03
N ARG A 232 55.28 -2.74 1.84
CA ARG A 232 55.01 -2.44 3.25
C ARG A 232 54.36 -1.05 3.30
N PRO A 233 53.05 -0.94 3.57
CA PRO A 233 52.40 0.37 3.67
C PRO A 233 53.11 1.17 4.77
N THR A 234 53.53 2.39 4.43
CA THR A 234 54.08 3.30 5.45
C THR A 234 52.98 3.62 6.47
N ARG A 235 53.35 3.99 7.71
CA ARG A 235 52.36 4.29 8.77
C ARG A 235 51.28 5.29 8.34
N ARG A 236 51.61 6.25 7.46
CA ARG A 236 50.64 7.21 6.90
C ARG A 236 49.60 6.54 6.01
N THR A 237 50.02 5.61 5.15
CA THR A 237 49.11 4.83 4.29
C THR A 237 48.14 3.98 5.11
N LEU A 238 48.63 3.37 6.20
CA LEU A 238 47.80 2.56 7.09
C LEU A 238 46.79 3.40 7.90
N VAL A 239 47.17 4.62 8.30
CA VAL A 239 46.24 5.59 8.93
C VAL A 239 45.17 6.06 7.95
N VAL A 240 45.51 6.34 6.68
CA VAL A 240 44.53 6.73 5.65
C VAL A 240 43.55 5.58 5.36
N LEU A 241 44.04 4.33 5.25
CA LEU A 241 43.17 3.17 5.05
C LEU A 241 42.26 2.90 6.25
N LEU A 242 42.74 3.07 7.49
CA LEU A 242 41.90 2.96 8.69
C LEU A 242 40.85 4.08 8.77
N ALA A 243 41.21 5.31 8.42
CA ALA A 243 40.28 6.43 8.39
C ALA A 243 39.19 6.24 7.31
N ALA A 244 39.58 5.77 6.12
CA ALA A 244 38.63 5.44 5.05
C ALA A 244 37.71 4.27 5.43
N ALA A 245 38.26 3.20 6.04
CA ALA A 245 37.45 2.08 6.53
C ALA A 245 36.48 2.49 7.63
N ALA A 246 36.89 3.37 8.56
CA ALA A 246 36.01 3.92 9.58
C ALA A 246 34.92 4.82 8.98
N ALA A 247 35.25 5.67 8.01
CA ALA A 247 34.26 6.49 7.30
C ALA A 247 33.22 5.63 6.57
N VAL A 248 33.64 4.59 5.85
CA VAL A 248 32.71 3.65 5.19
C VAL A 248 31.88 2.86 6.21
N ALA A 249 32.47 2.43 7.32
CA ALA A 249 31.77 1.69 8.38
C ALA A 249 30.72 2.52 9.14
N VAL A 250 30.80 3.87 9.07
CA VAL A 250 29.77 4.78 9.60
C VAL A 250 28.79 5.20 8.51
N ALA A 251 29.29 5.52 7.31
CA ALA A 251 28.45 5.97 6.19
C ALA A 251 27.52 4.88 5.68
N VAL A 252 27.95 3.62 5.57
CA VAL A 252 27.10 2.53 5.06
C VAL A 252 25.88 2.29 5.97
N PRO A 253 26.00 2.15 7.30
CA PRO A 253 24.82 2.07 8.19
C PRO A 253 23.93 3.31 8.16
N LEU A 254 24.49 4.52 8.06
CA LEU A 254 23.68 5.75 7.99
C LEU A 254 22.90 5.84 6.66
N VAL A 255 23.55 5.51 5.54
CA VAL A 255 22.90 5.45 4.22
C VAL A 255 21.87 4.31 4.17
N TRP A 256 22.16 3.17 4.78
CA TRP A 256 21.24 2.03 4.89
C TRP A 256 20.03 2.38 5.74
N LYS A 257 20.20 3.06 6.89
CA LYS A 257 19.09 3.61 7.68
C LYS A 257 18.29 4.60 6.84
N PHE A 258 18.94 5.59 6.22
CA PHE A 258 18.29 6.62 5.40
C PHE A 258 17.44 6.08 4.23
N PHE A 259 17.78 4.91 3.68
CA PHE A 259 17.02 4.26 2.61
C PHE A 259 16.01 3.20 3.08
N LEU A 260 15.99 2.86 4.38
CA LEU A 260 15.03 1.92 4.97
C LEU A 260 14.15 2.54 6.06
N ASP A 261 14.32 3.82 6.37
CA ASP A 261 13.45 4.56 7.28
C ASP A 261 12.13 4.84 6.55
N PRO A 262 11.00 4.20 6.93
CA PRO A 262 9.72 4.44 6.26
C PRO A 262 9.17 5.83 6.62
N TYR A 263 9.59 6.38 7.77
CA TYR A 263 9.18 7.68 8.32
C TYR A 263 9.94 8.86 7.73
N ARG A 264 10.53 8.72 6.55
CA ARG A 264 11.51 9.70 6.05
C ARG A 264 10.84 11.03 5.74
N GLN A 265 11.17 12.06 6.52
CA GLN A 265 10.90 13.46 6.16
C GLN A 265 11.45 13.78 4.75
N ARG A 266 10.56 14.31 3.91
CA ARG A 266 10.88 14.73 2.54
C ARG A 266 10.76 16.25 2.42
N PRO A 267 11.65 16.89 1.63
CA PRO A 267 11.52 18.32 1.36
C PRO A 267 10.19 18.61 0.68
N PHE A 268 9.68 19.81 0.88
CA PHE A 268 8.57 20.38 0.13
C PHE A 268 9.11 21.31 -0.97
N ASP A 269 8.45 21.31 -2.12
CA ASP A 269 8.59 22.31 -3.18
C ASP A 269 7.43 23.35 -3.08
N GLU A 270 7.42 24.35 -3.95
CA GLU A 270 6.31 25.33 -4.06
C GLU A 270 5.02 24.64 -4.52
N LEU A 271 3.84 25.10 -4.06
CA LEU A 271 2.56 24.51 -4.46
C LEU A 271 2.29 24.83 -5.95
N GLU A 272 2.28 23.82 -6.81
CA GLU A 272 2.01 23.98 -8.24
C GLU A 272 0.73 23.23 -8.64
N SER A 273 -0.19 23.88 -9.36
CA SER A 273 -1.36 23.18 -9.91
C SER A 273 -0.92 22.22 -11.02
N VAL A 274 -1.45 21.00 -11.00
CA VAL A 274 -1.08 19.95 -11.96
C VAL A 274 -1.79 20.18 -13.30
N ALA A 275 -3.03 20.65 -13.24
CA ALA A 275 -3.86 21.06 -14.37
C ALA A 275 -4.57 22.39 -14.09
N THR A 276 -5.51 22.75 -14.98
CA THR A 276 -6.62 23.65 -14.67
C THR A 276 -7.66 22.90 -13.83
N GLY A 277 -8.36 23.60 -12.94
CA GLY A 277 -9.49 23.03 -12.20
C GLY A 277 -10.57 22.41 -13.09
N ILE A 278 -11.31 21.48 -12.50
CA ILE A 278 -12.44 20.79 -13.10
C ILE A 278 -13.71 21.45 -12.56
N ASP A 279 -14.49 22.09 -13.44
CA ASP A 279 -15.78 22.70 -13.09
C ASP A 279 -16.70 21.68 -12.38
N TYR A 280 -17.47 22.13 -11.38
CA TYR A 280 -18.55 21.34 -10.80
C TYR A 280 -19.62 20.97 -11.83
N ALA A 281 -20.34 19.88 -11.56
CA ALA A 281 -21.50 19.46 -12.33
C ALA A 281 -22.77 20.27 -12.00
N ASP A 282 -22.82 20.86 -10.80
CA ASP A 282 -23.89 21.72 -10.31
C ASP A 282 -23.34 23.10 -9.92
N ASP A 283 -24.17 24.14 -9.97
CA ASP A 283 -23.77 25.53 -9.70
C ASP A 283 -23.66 25.85 -8.19
N ASP A 284 -24.10 24.95 -7.30
CA ASP A 284 -24.16 25.13 -5.84
C ASP A 284 -23.77 23.82 -5.11
N PRO A 285 -22.46 23.45 -5.12
CA PRO A 285 -21.95 22.24 -4.47
C PRO A 285 -22.11 22.30 -2.94
N GLY A 286 -22.11 21.13 -2.29
CA GLY A 286 -22.63 21.02 -0.94
C GLY A 286 -21.76 20.34 0.11
N PHE A 287 -22.18 19.19 0.63
CA PHE A 287 -21.28 18.35 1.43
C PHE A 287 -20.15 17.88 0.52
N GLU A 288 -18.92 17.83 1.04
CA GLU A 288 -17.70 17.67 0.24
C GLU A 288 -16.73 16.66 0.88
N GLU A 289 -16.52 15.51 0.24
CA GLU A 289 -15.51 14.53 0.62
C GLU A 289 -14.44 14.38 -0.48
N ILE A 290 -13.19 14.20 -0.07
CA ILE A 290 -12.05 13.97 -0.98
C ILE A 290 -11.25 12.77 -0.48
N TYR A 291 -11.11 11.77 -1.34
CA TYR A 291 -10.21 10.63 -1.16
C TYR A 291 -9.06 10.76 -2.15
N LEU A 292 -7.82 10.70 -1.67
CA LEU A 292 -6.62 10.92 -2.48
C LEU A 292 -5.59 9.82 -2.23
N ALA A 293 -5.43 8.94 -3.22
CA ALA A 293 -4.36 7.95 -3.28
C ALA A 293 -3.15 8.49 -4.07
N GLN A 294 -2.13 7.65 -4.29
CA GLN A 294 -0.90 8.07 -4.98
C GLN A 294 -1.09 8.45 -6.46
N ASP A 295 -1.97 7.76 -7.20
CA ASP A 295 -2.18 8.00 -8.64
C ASP A 295 -3.61 8.46 -9.02
N HIS A 296 -4.55 8.47 -8.08
CA HIS A 296 -5.94 8.85 -8.32
C HIS A 296 -6.58 9.59 -7.13
N ALA A 297 -7.56 10.43 -7.45
CA ALA A 297 -8.41 11.12 -6.49
C ALA A 297 -9.89 10.87 -6.81
N LEU A 298 -10.72 10.78 -5.77
CA LEU A 298 -12.17 10.82 -5.86
C LEU A 298 -12.67 12.03 -5.10
N PHE A 299 -13.34 12.93 -5.81
CA PHE A 299 -14.15 13.99 -5.22
C PHE A 299 -15.60 13.52 -5.17
N VAL A 300 -16.24 13.64 -4.01
CA VAL A 300 -17.67 13.34 -3.81
C VAL A 300 -18.35 14.59 -3.26
N TYR A 301 -19.45 15.03 -3.87
CA TYR A 301 -20.20 16.18 -3.36
C TYR A 301 -21.69 16.12 -3.67
N THR A 302 -22.53 16.79 -2.86
CA THR A 302 -23.96 16.96 -3.15
C THR A 302 -24.22 18.20 -4.00
N GLY A 303 -25.11 18.14 -4.99
CA GLY A 303 -25.64 19.33 -5.67
C GLY A 303 -26.98 19.82 -5.11
N SER A 304 -27.44 20.97 -5.60
CA SER A 304 -28.70 21.63 -5.21
C SER A 304 -29.99 20.84 -5.49
N ASP A 305 -29.92 19.77 -6.29
CA ASP A 305 -31.04 18.87 -6.58
C ASP A 305 -31.04 17.59 -5.72
N SER A 306 -30.21 17.54 -4.67
CA SER A 306 -29.93 16.34 -3.86
C SER A 306 -29.30 15.17 -4.65
N THR A 307 -28.70 15.42 -5.82
CA THR A 307 -27.83 14.44 -6.46
C THR A 307 -26.45 14.41 -5.77
N VAL A 308 -25.98 13.21 -5.42
CA VAL A 308 -24.57 12.98 -5.06
C VAL A 308 -23.78 12.78 -6.34
N TYR A 309 -22.79 13.65 -6.56
CA TYR A 309 -21.87 13.63 -7.69
C TYR A 309 -20.53 13.02 -7.26
N LEU A 310 -19.98 12.18 -8.13
CA LEU A 310 -18.65 11.59 -7.97
C LEU A 310 -17.78 11.96 -9.17
N HIS A 311 -16.53 12.38 -8.92
CA HIS A 311 -15.53 12.69 -9.95
C HIS A 311 -14.19 11.99 -9.65
N GLY A 312 -13.85 10.99 -10.48
CA GLY A 312 -12.52 10.37 -10.50
C GLY A 312 -11.51 11.17 -11.34
N VAL A 313 -10.38 11.52 -10.74
CA VAL A 313 -9.32 12.38 -11.33
C VAL A 313 -7.96 11.68 -11.21
N ASP A 314 -7.15 11.73 -12.25
CA ASP A 314 -5.77 11.21 -12.25
C ASP A 314 -4.90 12.21 -11.47
N ALA A 315 -4.37 11.81 -10.30
CA ALA A 315 -3.68 12.73 -9.39
C ALA A 315 -2.34 13.23 -9.97
N ASP A 316 -1.80 12.50 -10.96
CA ASP A 316 -0.50 12.77 -11.56
C ASP A 316 -0.59 13.85 -12.67
N SER A 317 -1.72 13.94 -13.35
CA SER A 317 -2.02 14.86 -14.45
C SER A 317 -3.12 15.89 -14.17
N GLY A 318 -3.95 15.70 -13.15
CA GLY A 318 -5.13 16.53 -12.86
C GLY A 318 -6.25 16.42 -13.90
N GLU A 319 -6.17 15.47 -14.84
CA GLU A 319 -7.22 15.23 -15.84
C GLU A 319 -8.31 14.29 -15.27
N SER A 320 -9.58 14.57 -15.56
CA SER A 320 -10.69 13.68 -15.22
C SER A 320 -10.51 12.32 -15.90
N ILE A 321 -10.48 11.23 -15.10
CA ILE A 321 -10.44 9.85 -15.60
C ILE A 321 -11.75 9.56 -16.34
N TRP A 322 -12.87 10.06 -15.79
CA TRP A 322 -14.20 9.77 -16.29
C TRP A 322 -14.65 10.80 -17.31
N SER A 323 -15.40 10.35 -18.31
CA SER A 323 -15.93 11.24 -19.37
C SER A 323 -17.03 12.21 -18.91
N ARG A 324 -17.58 11.97 -17.72
CA ARG A 324 -18.56 12.76 -16.98
C ARG A 324 -18.56 12.27 -15.51
N PRO A 325 -19.09 13.03 -14.55
CA PRO A 325 -19.39 12.52 -13.22
C PRO A 325 -20.22 11.23 -13.23
N ALA A 326 -20.09 10.46 -12.15
CA ALA A 326 -21.17 9.60 -11.70
C ALA A 326 -22.20 10.45 -10.93
N GLU A 327 -23.47 10.08 -11.07
CA GLU A 327 -24.63 10.80 -10.54
C GLU A 327 -25.48 9.76 -9.77
N ILE A 328 -25.71 9.98 -8.47
CA ILE A 328 -26.68 9.23 -7.65
C ILE A 328 -27.76 10.22 -7.21
N ALA A 329 -28.97 10.08 -7.73
CA ALA A 329 -30.09 10.85 -7.22
C ALA A 329 -30.48 10.32 -5.84
N ALA A 330 -30.33 11.11 -4.78
CA ALA A 330 -30.94 10.79 -3.50
C ALA A 330 -32.47 10.88 -3.59
N SER A 331 -33.18 10.38 -2.58
CA SER A 331 -34.65 10.42 -2.58
C SER A 331 -35.16 11.87 -2.66
N PRO A 332 -36.06 12.20 -3.61
CA PRO A 332 -36.49 13.59 -3.86
C PRO A 332 -37.45 14.15 -2.79
N ASP A 333 -37.79 13.36 -1.77
CA ASP A 333 -38.72 13.71 -0.70
C ASP A 333 -37.98 14.28 0.55
N PHE A 334 -36.84 14.95 0.36
CA PHE A 334 -36.31 15.91 1.33
C PHE A 334 -37.21 17.16 1.32
N ASP A 335 -38.28 17.13 2.11
CA ASP A 335 -39.20 18.26 2.28
C ASP A 335 -38.51 19.35 3.13
N ASP A 336 -38.12 20.47 2.49
CA ASP A 336 -37.35 21.59 3.08
C ASP A 336 -37.96 22.19 4.37
N ASP A 337 -39.23 21.91 4.66
CA ASP A 337 -39.97 22.48 5.80
C ASP A 337 -39.48 21.99 7.20
N TYR A 338 -38.59 21.00 7.31
CA TYR A 338 -38.12 20.49 8.62
C TYR A 338 -36.84 21.13 9.16
N TYR A 339 -35.94 21.58 8.27
CA TYR A 339 -34.76 22.36 8.64
C TYR A 339 -34.91 23.76 8.04
N GLU A 340 -35.29 24.75 8.86
CA GLU A 340 -35.38 26.17 8.41
C GLU A 340 -33.99 26.81 8.16
N ASP A 341 -32.91 26.04 8.37
CA ASP A 341 -31.51 26.36 8.05
C ASP A 341 -31.08 25.52 6.82
N ASP A 342 -30.19 26.05 5.95
CA ASP A 342 -29.80 25.58 4.59
C ASP A 342 -29.15 24.16 4.49
N GLU A 343 -29.38 23.27 5.45
CA GLU A 343 -28.70 21.98 5.62
C GLU A 343 -29.52 20.75 5.17
N SER A 344 -30.59 20.93 4.39
CA SER A 344 -31.48 19.86 3.87
C SER A 344 -30.86 18.95 2.79
N ARG A 345 -29.54 18.75 2.82
CA ARG A 345 -28.77 17.92 1.86
C ARG A 345 -28.82 16.43 2.25
N PRO A 346 -28.74 15.50 1.28
CA PRO A 346 -28.82 14.07 1.56
C PRO A 346 -27.60 13.59 2.35
N TYR A 347 -27.85 12.79 3.39
CA TYR A 347 -26.79 12.08 4.10
C TYR A 347 -26.27 10.93 3.22
N PHE A 348 -24.95 10.86 3.08
CA PHE A 348 -24.26 9.79 2.37
C PHE A 348 -23.02 9.36 3.17
N SER A 349 -22.47 8.20 2.82
CA SER A 349 -21.21 7.68 3.37
C SER A 349 -20.41 7.04 2.25
N THR A 350 -19.13 7.41 2.11
CA THR A 350 -18.24 6.89 1.06
C THR A 350 -17.21 5.92 1.67
N VAL A 351 -17.09 4.75 1.05
CA VAL A 351 -16.03 3.77 1.32
C VAL A 351 -15.16 3.63 0.08
N VAL A 352 -13.87 3.92 0.22
CA VAL A 352 -12.87 3.89 -0.85
C VAL A 352 -11.67 3.06 -0.42
N SER A 353 -11.16 2.24 -1.32
CA SER A 353 -9.88 1.55 -1.18
C SER A 353 -9.29 1.15 -2.54
N ASP A 354 -8.14 0.47 -2.52
CA ASP A 354 -7.38 -0.01 -3.67
C ASP A 354 -8.19 -1.04 -4.50
N GLY A 355 -9.12 -0.55 -5.34
CA GLY A 355 -10.03 -1.35 -6.16
C GLY A 355 -11.52 -1.29 -5.77
N LEU A 356 -11.90 -0.49 -4.77
CA LEU A 356 -13.29 -0.29 -4.32
C LEU A 356 -13.67 1.20 -4.34
N ILE A 357 -14.86 1.49 -4.88
CA ILE A 357 -15.63 2.70 -4.58
C ILE A 357 -17.05 2.24 -4.27
N ALA A 358 -17.53 2.51 -3.06
CA ALA A 358 -18.91 2.29 -2.65
C ALA A 358 -19.45 3.55 -1.95
N VAL A 359 -20.66 3.99 -2.31
CA VAL A 359 -21.33 5.14 -1.67
C VAL A 359 -22.71 4.72 -1.19
N ALA A 360 -22.96 4.81 0.10
CA ALA A 360 -24.29 4.68 0.70
C ALA A 360 -25.07 5.97 0.52
N VAL A 361 -26.32 5.89 0.05
CA VAL A 361 -27.26 7.01 0.02
C VAL A 361 -28.57 6.58 0.69
N GLU A 362 -29.16 7.47 1.49
CA GLU A 362 -30.39 7.20 2.26
C GLU A 362 -31.58 6.88 1.34
N ASP A 363 -32.24 5.72 1.57
CA ASP A 363 -33.47 5.35 0.88
C ASP A 363 -34.71 5.78 1.68
N ARG A 364 -35.33 6.87 1.24
CA ARG A 364 -36.64 7.33 1.75
C ARG A 364 -37.84 6.89 0.89
N SER A 365 -37.69 5.87 0.04
CA SER A 365 -38.77 5.45 -0.87
C SER A 365 -39.96 4.77 -0.18
N ASP A 366 -39.81 4.31 1.07
CA ASP A 366 -40.94 3.87 1.91
C ASP A 366 -41.45 5.04 2.78
N ASP A 367 -42.54 5.68 2.31
CA ASP A 367 -43.39 6.72 2.93
C ASP A 367 -44.09 6.24 4.23
N SER A 368 -43.40 5.40 5.01
CA SER A 368 -43.82 4.86 6.30
C SER A 368 -43.40 5.75 7.48
N SER A 369 -42.75 6.89 7.19
CA SER A 369 -42.33 7.96 8.09
C SER A 369 -43.50 8.78 8.70
N GLU A 370 -44.64 8.13 8.95
CA GLU A 370 -45.52 8.49 10.07
C GLU A 370 -44.73 8.21 11.36
N TYR A 371 -43.76 9.10 11.65
CA TYR A 371 -42.80 9.08 12.75
C TYR A 371 -43.49 8.60 14.02
N LYS A 372 -43.27 7.34 14.40
CA LYS A 372 -43.91 6.76 15.58
C LYS A 372 -43.20 7.27 16.80
N ASP A 373 -43.78 8.31 17.39
CA ASP A 373 -43.44 8.92 18.68
C ASP A 373 -42.55 8.04 19.58
N TYR A 374 -41.25 8.28 19.51
CA TYR A 374 -40.30 8.23 20.63
C TYR A 374 -40.01 6.89 21.38
N GLU A 375 -40.55 5.74 20.98
CA GLU A 375 -40.21 4.42 21.60
C GLU A 375 -39.96 3.30 20.57
N GLY A 376 -39.61 3.63 19.33
CA GLY A 376 -39.22 2.63 18.32
C GLY A 376 -38.68 3.27 17.05
N TYR A 377 -37.35 3.41 16.98
CA TYR A 377 -36.66 3.72 15.73
C TYR A 377 -37.04 2.67 14.68
N SER A 378 -37.53 3.11 13.53
CA SER A 378 -37.37 2.32 12.31
C SER A 378 -35.94 2.51 11.87
N PRO A 379 -35.18 1.45 11.57
CA PRO A 379 -33.86 1.62 10.99
C PRO A 379 -33.97 2.38 9.66
N THR A 380 -33.06 3.31 9.44
CA THR A 380 -32.94 4.01 8.15
C THR A 380 -32.23 3.09 7.17
N GLU A 381 -32.89 2.72 6.08
CA GLU A 381 -32.31 1.88 5.03
C GLU A 381 -31.43 2.72 4.08
N TYR A 382 -30.31 2.16 3.65
CA TYR A 382 -29.39 2.76 2.69
C TYR A 382 -29.22 1.88 1.46
N VAL A 383 -28.99 2.51 0.31
CA VAL A 383 -28.52 1.85 -0.92
C VAL A 383 -27.04 2.14 -1.11
N TRP A 384 -26.21 1.10 -1.09
CA TRP A 384 -24.80 1.19 -1.49
C TRP A 384 -24.67 1.11 -3.00
N HIS A 385 -24.07 2.11 -3.62
CA HIS A 385 -23.77 2.19 -5.05
C HIS A 385 -22.28 1.91 -5.31
N PHE A 386 -21.97 0.92 -6.15
CA PHE A 386 -20.60 0.51 -6.45
C PHE A 386 -20.13 1.04 -7.81
N PHE A 387 -18.90 1.58 -7.89
CA PHE A 387 -18.37 2.23 -9.09
C PHE A 387 -17.03 1.64 -9.57
N ASP A 388 -16.87 1.61 -10.90
CA ASP A 388 -15.64 1.21 -11.58
C ASP A 388 -14.65 2.38 -11.70
N TRP A 389 -13.51 2.30 -11.02
CA TRP A 389 -12.44 3.32 -11.00
C TRP A 389 -12.03 3.82 -12.39
N ASP A 390 -11.90 2.91 -13.38
CA ASP A 390 -11.46 3.25 -14.74
C ASP A 390 -12.49 4.07 -15.55
N THR A 391 -13.78 4.01 -15.20
CA THR A 391 -14.86 4.53 -16.06
C THR A 391 -15.94 5.37 -15.37
N GLY A 392 -15.99 5.39 -14.04
CA GLY A 392 -17.05 6.05 -13.26
C GLY A 392 -18.41 5.40 -13.43
N ARG A 393 -18.47 4.18 -13.99
CA ARG A 393 -19.72 3.50 -14.25
C ARG A 393 -20.18 2.76 -13.01
N GLY A 394 -21.43 2.96 -12.62
CA GLY A 394 -22.11 2.05 -11.70
C GLY A 394 -21.98 0.59 -12.19
N ILE A 395 -21.54 -0.28 -11.29
CA ILE A 395 -21.31 -1.71 -11.54
C ILE A 395 -22.20 -2.63 -10.70
N GLY A 396 -22.76 -2.13 -9.59
CA GLY A 396 -23.84 -2.78 -8.85
C GLY A 396 -24.44 -1.88 -7.77
N THR A 397 -25.48 -2.37 -7.11
CA THR A 397 -26.11 -1.76 -5.94
C THR A 397 -26.48 -2.83 -4.91
N VAL A 398 -26.54 -2.45 -3.64
CA VAL A 398 -27.04 -3.27 -2.52
C VAL A 398 -28.04 -2.43 -1.73
N ASP A 399 -29.25 -2.93 -1.56
CA ASP A 399 -30.35 -2.25 -0.86
C ASP A 399 -30.52 -2.82 0.57
N GLY A 400 -31.04 -2.03 1.51
CA GLY A 400 -31.39 -2.50 2.86
C GLY A 400 -30.22 -2.63 3.84
N ALA A 401 -29.09 -1.98 3.54
CA ALA A 401 -27.93 -1.91 4.42
C ALA A 401 -28.03 -0.73 5.41
N SER A 402 -27.18 -0.72 6.43
CA SER A 402 -26.88 0.50 7.19
C SER A 402 -25.96 1.45 6.38
N SER A 403 -25.76 2.66 6.88
CA SER A 403 -24.76 3.62 6.35
C SER A 403 -23.32 3.32 6.80
N GLN A 404 -23.14 2.39 7.75
CA GLN A 404 -21.84 2.07 8.33
C GLN A 404 -21.16 0.95 7.55
N GLY A 405 -20.25 1.35 6.65
CA GLY A 405 -19.44 0.43 5.86
C GLY A 405 -17.95 0.64 6.11
N TRP A 406 -17.20 -0.45 6.06
CA TRP A 406 -15.74 -0.45 6.18
C TRP A 406 -15.07 -1.11 4.97
N PRO A 407 -13.96 -0.55 4.46
CA PRO A 407 -13.15 -1.22 3.46
C PRO A 407 -12.29 -2.32 4.11
N VAL A 408 -12.35 -3.53 3.58
CA VAL A 408 -11.48 -4.65 3.98
C VAL A 408 -10.81 -5.23 2.73
N GLY A 409 -9.66 -4.66 2.37
CA GLY A 409 -9.06 -4.84 1.05
C GLY A 409 -9.97 -4.27 -0.04
N ASP A 410 -10.28 -5.07 -1.07
CA ASP A 410 -11.15 -4.69 -2.21
C ASP A 410 -12.65 -4.94 -1.95
N ARG A 411 -13.07 -5.05 -0.68
CA ARG A 411 -14.40 -5.51 -0.25
C ARG A 411 -15.03 -4.51 0.71
N LEU A 412 -16.35 -4.39 0.62
CA LEU A 412 -17.16 -3.66 1.59
C LEU A 412 -17.65 -4.64 2.66
N VAL A 413 -17.49 -4.28 3.93
CA VAL A 413 -18.14 -4.96 5.07
C VAL A 413 -19.09 -3.97 5.74
N THR A 414 -20.36 -4.32 5.87
CA THR A 414 -21.44 -3.43 6.36
C THR A 414 -22.49 -4.27 7.11
N THR A 415 -23.25 -3.66 8.01
CA THR A 415 -24.46 -4.28 8.58
C THR A 415 -25.66 -4.15 7.65
N ASP A 416 -26.68 -5.00 7.83
CA ASP A 416 -28.03 -4.69 7.38
C ASP A 416 -28.62 -3.53 8.21
N ALA A 417 -29.66 -2.86 7.69
CA ALA A 417 -30.20 -1.67 8.37
C ALA A 417 -30.70 -1.95 9.80
N ALA A 418 -31.10 -3.19 10.10
CA ALA A 418 -31.57 -3.60 11.41
C ALA A 418 -30.44 -4.09 12.35
N ASP A 419 -29.18 -3.99 11.90
CA ASP A 419 -27.97 -4.48 12.56
C ASP A 419 -28.04 -5.95 12.98
N THR A 420 -28.82 -6.78 12.29
CA THR A 420 -28.98 -8.22 12.61
C THR A 420 -28.05 -9.14 11.84
N THR A 421 -27.50 -8.68 10.71
CA THR A 421 -26.51 -9.41 9.92
C THR A 421 -25.38 -8.49 9.46
N VAL A 422 -24.18 -9.06 9.35
CA VAL A 422 -23.02 -8.43 8.72
C VAL A 422 -22.83 -9.08 7.35
N SER A 423 -22.70 -8.26 6.32
CA SER A 423 -22.54 -8.74 4.94
C SER A 423 -21.23 -8.24 4.34
N VAL A 424 -20.60 -9.11 3.56
CA VAL A 424 -19.37 -8.83 2.82
C VAL A 424 -19.69 -8.81 1.33
N TYR A 425 -19.40 -7.70 0.66
CA TYR A 425 -19.61 -7.52 -0.78
C TYR A 425 -18.28 -7.39 -1.52
N ASP A 426 -18.22 -7.94 -2.74
CA ASP A 426 -17.17 -7.60 -3.70
C ASP A 426 -17.32 -6.16 -4.20
N ASN A 427 -16.33 -5.66 -4.93
CA ASN A 427 -16.36 -4.31 -5.53
C ASN A 427 -17.46 -4.11 -6.60
N ARG A 428 -18.39 -5.05 -6.80
CA ARG A 428 -19.57 -4.94 -7.65
C ARG A 428 -20.88 -5.08 -6.88
N GLY A 429 -20.84 -5.11 -5.54
CA GLY A 429 -22.03 -5.35 -4.71
C GLY A 429 -22.51 -6.80 -4.75
N SER A 430 -21.68 -7.76 -5.20
CA SER A 430 -22.01 -9.18 -5.12
C SER A 430 -21.70 -9.69 -3.72
N GLU A 431 -22.72 -10.16 -3.01
CA GLU A 431 -22.55 -10.77 -1.68
C GLU A 431 -21.62 -11.99 -1.76
N LEU A 432 -20.51 -11.94 -1.03
CA LEU A 432 -19.52 -13.00 -0.92
C LEU A 432 -19.78 -13.88 0.31
N GLN A 433 -20.13 -13.23 1.43
CA GLN A 433 -20.37 -13.83 2.74
C GLN A 433 -21.42 -13.02 3.49
N GLN A 434 -22.07 -13.70 4.44
CA GLN A 434 -22.94 -13.10 5.44
C GLN A 434 -22.69 -13.81 6.77
N TRP A 435 -22.63 -13.04 7.85
CA TRP A 435 -22.53 -13.49 9.23
C TRP A 435 -23.78 -13.00 9.99
N ALA A 436 -24.27 -13.79 10.93
CA ALA A 436 -25.31 -13.32 11.84
C ALA A 436 -24.68 -12.44 12.92
N ALA A 437 -25.45 -11.53 13.52
CA ALA A 437 -25.04 -10.87 14.76
C ALA A 437 -24.65 -11.93 15.83
N PRO A 438 -23.65 -11.66 16.69
CA PRO A 438 -23.23 -12.59 17.73
C PRO A 438 -24.37 -12.98 18.68
N SER A 439 -25.34 -12.10 18.91
CA SER A 439 -26.54 -12.35 19.72
C SER A 439 -27.83 -11.88 19.05
N ASP A 440 -28.97 -12.19 19.70
CA ASP A 440 -30.30 -11.79 19.24
C ASP A 440 -30.57 -10.27 19.40
N GLU A 441 -29.64 -9.50 20.00
CA GLU A 441 -29.78 -8.06 20.27
C GLU A 441 -29.20 -7.17 19.14
N GLY A 442 -28.43 -7.76 18.21
CA GLY A 442 -27.88 -7.06 17.04
C GLY A 442 -26.38 -6.75 17.13
N VAL A 443 -25.86 -6.00 16.18
CA VAL A 443 -24.46 -5.56 16.08
C VAL A 443 -24.36 -4.12 16.56
N VAL A 444 -23.54 -3.87 17.59
CA VAL A 444 -23.26 -2.51 18.10
C VAL A 444 -21.96 -1.94 17.56
N SER A 445 -21.05 -2.81 17.12
CA SER A 445 -19.73 -2.39 16.65
C SER A 445 -19.17 -3.36 15.63
N LEU A 446 -18.55 -2.79 14.58
CA LEU A 446 -17.99 -3.50 13.44
C LEU A 446 -16.60 -2.92 13.19
N ASN A 447 -15.55 -3.62 13.62
CA ASN A 447 -14.19 -3.07 13.67
C ASN A 447 -13.23 -3.90 12.79
N PRO A 448 -12.74 -3.36 11.67
CA PRO A 448 -11.72 -4.03 10.87
C PRO A 448 -10.35 -3.94 11.55
N ALA A 449 -9.57 -5.03 11.50
CA ALA A 449 -8.21 -5.07 12.05
C ALA A 449 -7.26 -4.24 11.20
N ARG A 450 -6.52 -3.33 11.86
CA ARG A 450 -5.59 -2.40 11.22
C ARG A 450 -4.15 -2.88 11.40
N THR A 451 -3.32 -2.57 10.41
CA THR A 451 -1.87 -2.77 10.48
C THR A 451 -1.15 -1.43 10.40
N TRP A 452 0.10 -1.38 10.83
CA TRP A 452 0.89 -0.17 10.80
C TRP A 452 1.17 0.35 9.38
N ASP A 453 1.19 -0.51 8.37
CA ASP A 453 1.32 -0.11 6.96
C ASP A 453 0.22 0.92 6.55
N ALA A 454 -0.97 0.89 7.19
CA ALA A 454 -2.04 1.89 7.00
C ALA A 454 -1.63 3.33 7.38
N TYR A 455 -0.74 3.47 8.36
CA TYR A 455 -0.29 4.75 8.91
C TYR A 455 1.00 5.26 8.25
N LEU A 456 1.59 4.50 7.31
CA LEU A 456 2.80 4.89 6.58
C LEU A 456 2.51 5.74 5.34
N ASP A 457 1.57 5.30 4.51
CA ASP A 457 1.28 5.86 3.18
C ASP A 457 -0.01 6.71 3.14
N ALA A 458 -0.66 6.94 4.30
CA ALA A 458 -1.94 7.63 4.45
C ALA A 458 -3.07 7.05 3.59
N ASP A 459 -3.02 5.74 3.34
CA ASP A 459 -3.86 5.06 2.36
C ASP A 459 -5.09 4.42 3.02
N PHE A 460 -6.26 4.67 2.45
CA PHE A 460 -7.54 4.30 3.03
C PHE A 460 -7.85 2.81 2.78
N GLY A 461 -7.74 1.98 3.82
CA GLY A 461 -8.20 0.57 3.79
C GLY A 461 -7.15 -0.53 3.94
N PHE A 462 -5.94 -0.23 4.43
CA PHE A 462 -4.96 -1.28 4.81
C PHE A 462 -5.37 -2.03 6.10
N THR A 463 -6.28 -2.97 5.91
CA THR A 463 -6.68 -3.98 6.92
C THR A 463 -6.03 -5.32 6.60
N ASP A 464 -5.79 -6.17 7.60
CA ASP A 464 -5.22 -7.50 7.36
C ASP A 464 -6.23 -8.54 6.82
N GLY A 465 -7.53 -8.21 6.82
CA GLY A 465 -8.62 -9.10 6.42
C GLY A 465 -9.48 -9.62 7.59
N ARG A 466 -9.09 -9.35 8.83
CA ARG A 466 -9.85 -9.69 10.05
C ARG A 466 -10.83 -8.57 10.43
N VAL A 467 -11.98 -8.93 10.99
CA VAL A 467 -13.06 -8.02 11.43
C VAL A 467 -13.69 -8.53 12.72
N LEU A 468 -13.72 -7.72 13.77
CA LEU A 468 -14.51 -8.00 14.98
C LEU A 468 -15.95 -7.53 14.80
N VAL A 469 -16.89 -8.38 15.16
CA VAL A 469 -18.31 -8.05 15.27
C VAL A 469 -18.70 -8.16 16.75
N ALA A 470 -19.28 -7.10 17.31
CA ALA A 470 -19.71 -7.04 18.71
C ALA A 470 -21.23 -6.78 18.82
N SER A 471 -21.87 -7.31 19.87
CA SER A 471 -23.30 -7.14 20.18
C SER A 471 -23.55 -6.48 21.55
N GLU A 472 -24.80 -6.02 21.80
CA GLU A 472 -25.19 -5.33 23.06
C GLU A 472 -24.92 -6.13 24.34
N ASP A 473 -24.87 -7.48 24.27
CA ASP A 473 -24.63 -8.38 25.40
C ASP A 473 -23.13 -8.71 25.64
N ASP A 474 -22.24 -7.80 25.23
CA ASP A 474 -20.77 -7.90 25.31
C ASP A 474 -20.19 -9.10 24.52
N ARG A 475 -20.98 -9.76 23.66
CA ARG A 475 -20.50 -10.91 22.89
C ARG A 475 -19.79 -10.44 21.63
N VAL A 476 -18.61 -11.00 21.41
CA VAL A 476 -17.75 -10.66 20.28
C VAL A 476 -17.37 -11.89 19.48
N GLU A 477 -17.31 -11.74 18.16
CA GLU A 477 -16.85 -12.76 17.23
C GLU A 477 -15.88 -12.16 16.22
N LEU A 478 -14.69 -12.76 16.10
CA LEU A 478 -13.68 -12.35 15.14
C LEU A 478 -13.84 -13.19 13.86
N TYR A 479 -13.98 -12.53 12.72
CA TYR A 479 -14.07 -13.16 11.41
C TYR A 479 -12.88 -12.79 10.54
N GLU A 480 -12.45 -13.71 9.68
CA GLU A 480 -11.61 -13.43 8.52
C GLU A 480 -12.50 -13.33 7.28
N VAL A 481 -12.32 -12.31 6.45
CA VAL A 481 -13.08 -12.17 5.21
C VAL A 481 -12.64 -13.25 4.21
N GLY A 482 -13.43 -14.30 4.12
CA GLY A 482 -13.12 -15.58 3.49
C GLY A 482 -13.81 -16.73 4.23
N SER A 483 -13.99 -16.58 5.55
CA SER A 483 -14.57 -17.59 6.44
C SER A 483 -16.09 -17.43 6.62
N SER A 484 -16.78 -18.57 6.74
CA SER A 484 -18.18 -18.65 7.15
C SER A 484 -18.38 -18.96 8.64
N GLU A 485 -17.29 -19.22 9.37
CA GLU A 485 -17.27 -19.48 10.82
C GLU A 485 -16.31 -18.48 11.48
N PRO A 486 -16.60 -17.96 12.68
CA PRO A 486 -15.67 -17.07 13.37
C PRO A 486 -14.37 -17.81 13.72
N LEU A 487 -13.24 -17.11 13.61
CA LEU A 487 -11.93 -17.58 14.06
C LEU A 487 -11.92 -17.81 15.58
N ALA A 488 -12.47 -16.83 16.31
CA ALA A 488 -12.56 -16.80 17.75
C ALA A 488 -13.87 -16.13 18.18
N SER A 489 -14.35 -16.47 19.38
CA SER A 489 -15.53 -15.84 19.99
C SER A 489 -15.39 -15.75 21.50
N GLY A 490 -15.88 -14.64 22.07
CA GLY A 490 -15.72 -14.32 23.48
C GLY A 490 -16.89 -13.52 24.03
N GLN A 491 -16.81 -13.22 25.33
CA GLN A 491 -17.62 -12.18 25.96
C GLN A 491 -16.64 -11.20 26.61
N ILE A 492 -16.58 -9.98 26.07
CA ILE A 492 -15.58 -8.96 26.35
C ILE A 492 -16.32 -7.64 26.53
N PRO A 493 -16.69 -7.27 27.77
CA PRO A 493 -17.34 -5.98 28.03
C PRO A 493 -16.34 -4.84 27.84
N THR A 494 -16.78 -3.76 27.18
CA THR A 494 -15.99 -2.55 26.95
C THR A 494 -16.82 -1.43 26.35
N ASP A 495 -16.39 -0.19 26.59
CA ASP A 495 -16.94 1.01 25.97
C ASP A 495 -16.39 1.22 24.53
N ASP A 496 -15.21 0.69 24.19
CA ASP A 496 -14.60 0.82 22.85
C ASP A 496 -13.61 -0.32 22.50
N TYR A 497 -13.51 -0.67 21.21
CA TYR A 497 -12.67 -1.75 20.68
C TYR A 497 -11.67 -1.24 19.62
N LEU A 498 -10.39 -1.54 19.80
CA LEU A 498 -9.36 -1.30 18.79
C LEU A 498 -8.63 -2.58 18.42
N LEU A 499 -8.73 -3.00 17.15
CA LEU A 499 -7.97 -4.10 16.59
C LEU A 499 -6.74 -3.56 15.88
N TYR A 500 -5.56 -3.90 16.38
CA TYR A 500 -4.30 -3.39 15.83
C TYR A 500 -3.17 -4.42 15.94
N GLU A 501 -2.54 -4.71 14.80
CA GLU A 501 -1.62 -5.86 14.63
C GLU A 501 -2.32 -7.16 15.11
N ASP A 502 -1.64 -8.02 15.86
CA ASP A 502 -2.19 -9.28 16.39
C ASP A 502 -2.85 -9.13 17.78
N ARG A 503 -3.33 -7.93 18.12
CA ARG A 503 -3.92 -7.62 19.44
C ARG A 503 -5.31 -6.97 19.30
N LEU A 504 -6.20 -7.34 20.21
CA LEU A 504 -7.41 -6.58 20.52
C LEU A 504 -7.18 -5.76 21.79
N PHE A 505 -7.41 -4.46 21.70
CA PHE A 505 -7.41 -3.53 22.80
C PHE A 505 -8.85 -3.12 23.14
N THR A 506 -9.13 -2.95 24.42
CA THR A 506 -10.44 -2.56 24.93
C THR A 506 -10.31 -1.47 25.99
N LEU A 507 -11.31 -0.61 26.12
CA LEU A 507 -11.41 0.40 27.18
C LEU A 507 -12.64 0.10 28.06
N ASP A 508 -12.43 -0.29 29.31
CA ASP A 508 -13.53 -0.56 30.28
C ASP A 508 -13.21 0.12 31.61
N GLY A 509 -14.07 1.02 32.07
CA GLY A 509 -14.00 1.60 33.42
C GLY A 509 -12.67 2.28 33.77
N GLY A 510 -11.98 2.85 32.79
CA GLY A 510 -10.65 3.46 32.96
C GLY A 510 -9.49 2.46 33.01
N ALA A 511 -9.65 1.27 32.43
CA ALA A 511 -8.57 0.32 32.21
C ALA A 511 -8.46 -0.07 30.73
N ILE A 512 -7.22 -0.24 30.25
CA ILE A 512 -6.92 -0.81 28.93
C ILE A 512 -6.86 -2.33 29.09
N GLY A 513 -7.78 -3.07 28.48
CA GLY A 513 -7.69 -4.52 28.34
C GLY A 513 -6.89 -4.89 27.08
N VAL A 514 -6.05 -5.94 27.17
CA VAL A 514 -5.27 -6.46 26.05
C VAL A 514 -5.52 -7.95 25.89
N TYR A 515 -5.92 -8.34 24.69
CA TYR A 515 -6.28 -9.71 24.31
C TYR A 515 -5.47 -10.14 23.08
N ASP A 516 -5.11 -11.41 23.04
CA ASP A 516 -4.58 -12.06 21.83
C ASP A 516 -5.70 -12.09 20.76
N LEU A 517 -5.46 -11.52 19.57
CA LEU A 517 -6.53 -11.33 18.59
C LEU A 517 -7.03 -12.68 18.04
N ASP A 518 -6.13 -13.60 17.70
CA ASP A 518 -6.45 -14.88 17.06
C ASP A 518 -7.27 -15.83 17.96
N THR A 519 -7.18 -15.68 19.29
CA THR A 519 -7.88 -16.53 20.25
C THR A 519 -8.93 -15.81 21.09
N LEU A 520 -8.87 -14.47 21.15
CA LEU A 520 -9.58 -13.62 22.10
C LEU A 520 -9.34 -14.01 23.57
N GLU A 521 -8.21 -14.68 23.87
CA GLU A 521 -7.77 -14.92 25.25
C GLU A 521 -7.16 -13.63 25.84
N PHE A 522 -7.64 -13.25 27.02
CA PHE A 522 -7.11 -12.12 27.80
C PHE A 522 -5.65 -12.37 28.20
N ASP A 523 -4.76 -11.41 27.88
CA ASP A 523 -3.36 -11.42 28.29
C ASP A 523 -3.17 -10.62 29.58
N HIS A 524 -3.50 -9.32 29.55
CA HIS A 524 -3.34 -8.41 30.69
C HIS A 524 -4.24 -7.17 30.61
N GLU A 525 -4.31 -6.43 31.73
CA GLU A 525 -4.98 -5.12 31.83
C GLU A 525 -3.99 -4.07 32.35
N HIS A 526 -4.21 -2.80 32.01
CA HIS A 526 -3.51 -1.65 32.56
C HIS A 526 -4.52 -0.64 33.13
N GLU A 527 -4.57 -0.48 34.45
CA GLU A 527 -5.36 0.57 35.12
C GLU A 527 -4.79 1.95 34.78
N LEU A 528 -5.60 2.87 34.25
CA LEU A 528 -5.19 4.27 34.04
C LEU A 528 -5.10 5.00 35.39
N ALA A 529 -4.09 5.87 35.54
CA ALA A 529 -3.74 6.44 36.84
C ALA A 529 -4.84 7.36 37.42
N ASP A 530 -5.50 8.14 36.55
CA ASP A 530 -6.64 8.99 36.87
C ASP A 530 -7.94 8.36 36.34
N ALA A 531 -8.36 7.27 37.00
CA ALA A 531 -9.54 6.44 36.68
C ALA A 531 -10.91 7.14 36.86
N ALA A 532 -11.04 8.37 36.41
CA ALA A 532 -12.28 9.12 36.23
C ALA A 532 -12.64 9.21 34.73
N VAL A 533 -12.47 8.10 34.01
CA VAL A 533 -13.14 7.86 32.72
C VAL A 533 -14.61 7.56 33.04
N ASP A 534 -15.32 8.57 33.53
CA ASP A 534 -16.63 8.40 34.19
C ASP A 534 -17.77 8.14 33.19
N GLU A 535 -17.58 8.34 31.87
CA GLU A 535 -18.61 7.99 30.86
C GLU A 535 -18.13 7.81 29.40
N TYR A 536 -17.08 8.49 28.90
CA TYR A 536 -16.62 8.33 27.50
C TYR A 536 -15.10 8.43 27.32
N GLY A 537 -14.55 7.51 26.52
CA GLY A 537 -13.20 7.57 25.97
C GLY A 537 -13.11 6.69 24.71
N TYR A 538 -12.04 6.85 23.93
CA TYR A 538 -11.83 6.07 22.70
C TYR A 538 -10.35 5.72 22.49
N LEU A 539 -10.14 4.62 21.78
CA LEU A 539 -8.85 4.02 21.47
C LEU A 539 -8.48 4.27 20.01
N TYR A 540 -7.27 4.74 19.77
CA TYR A 540 -6.72 4.85 18.42
C TYR A 540 -5.23 4.55 18.38
N VAL A 541 -4.76 4.07 17.23
CA VAL A 541 -3.32 3.85 17.01
C VAL A 541 -2.63 5.21 16.94
N CYS A 542 -1.54 5.38 17.69
CA CYS A 542 -0.73 6.59 17.65
C CYS A 542 0.78 6.33 17.61
N GLY A 543 1.19 5.09 17.36
CA GLY A 543 2.55 4.71 17.00
C GLY A 543 2.68 3.22 16.70
N GLU A 544 3.79 2.82 16.09
CA GLU A 544 4.11 1.43 15.68
C GLU A 544 3.92 0.40 16.81
N THR A 545 4.15 0.79 18.07
CA THR A 545 3.97 -0.04 19.28
C THR A 545 2.96 0.56 20.26
N ARG A 546 2.12 1.50 19.83
CA ARG A 546 1.43 2.44 20.73
C ARG A 546 -0.01 2.72 20.36
N ILE A 547 -0.85 2.67 21.38
CA ILE A 547 -2.23 3.15 21.33
C ILE A 547 -2.38 4.39 22.21
N CYS A 548 -3.24 5.28 21.78
CA CYS A 548 -3.67 6.45 22.51
C CYS A 548 -5.07 6.19 23.05
N VAL A 549 -5.27 6.51 24.32
CA VAL A 549 -6.57 6.64 24.96
C VAL A 549 -6.84 8.12 25.09
N ASP A 550 -7.89 8.61 24.44
CA ASP A 550 -8.42 9.93 24.75
C ASP A 550 -9.66 9.77 25.62
N THR A 551 -9.79 10.65 26.60
CA THR A 551 -10.82 10.56 27.64
C THR A 551 -11.50 11.91 27.80
N TYR A 552 -12.83 11.89 27.79
CA TYR A 552 -13.68 13.07 27.88
C TYR A 552 -14.35 13.11 29.26
N PRO A 553 -13.76 13.81 30.25
CA PRO A 553 -14.42 14.04 31.53
C PRO A 553 -15.64 14.98 31.34
N ASP A 554 -16.82 14.39 31.15
CA ASP A 554 -18.16 15.02 31.07
C ASP A 554 -18.26 16.27 30.17
N TYR A 555 -18.82 16.06 28.97
CA TYR A 555 -18.99 17.07 27.92
C TYR A 555 -19.80 18.32 28.38
N GLU A 556 -20.57 18.24 29.47
CA GLU A 556 -21.34 19.38 29.99
C GLU A 556 -20.48 20.44 30.73
N ASP A 557 -19.34 20.06 31.33
CA ASP A 557 -18.58 20.94 32.24
C ASP A 557 -17.34 21.62 31.62
N GLY A 558 -17.00 21.29 30.35
CA GLY A 558 -15.86 21.87 29.64
C GLY A 558 -14.52 21.55 30.31
N VAL A 559 -14.42 20.36 30.89
CA VAL A 559 -13.19 19.83 31.51
C VAL A 559 -12.23 19.43 30.37
N PRO A 560 -10.92 19.69 30.52
CA PRO A 560 -9.96 19.36 29.47
C PRO A 560 -9.92 17.88 29.11
N HIS A 561 -9.73 17.60 27.83
CA HIS A 561 -9.37 16.29 27.31
C HIS A 561 -8.07 15.82 27.97
N HIS A 562 -8.01 14.52 28.27
CA HIS A 562 -6.79 13.89 28.79
C HIS A 562 -6.35 12.74 27.88
N LEU A 563 -5.15 12.88 27.34
CA LEU A 563 -4.49 11.90 26.50
C LEU A 563 -3.60 10.99 27.35
N THR A 564 -3.81 9.69 27.27
CA THR A 564 -2.84 8.68 27.70
C THR A 564 -2.23 7.99 26.49
N VAL A 565 -0.91 7.78 26.47
CA VAL A 565 -0.24 6.95 25.47
C VAL A 565 0.34 5.71 26.12
N TYR A 566 -0.15 4.55 25.68
CA TYR A 566 0.25 3.24 26.18
C TYR A 566 1.12 2.53 25.15
N ASP A 567 2.33 2.12 25.55
CA ASP A 567 3.20 1.28 24.74
C ASP A 567 2.98 -0.19 25.12
N PHE A 568 2.42 -0.97 24.19
CA PHE A 568 1.96 -2.33 24.45
C PHE A 568 3.07 -3.39 24.36
N ASP A 569 4.28 -3.01 23.93
CA ASP A 569 5.45 -3.88 23.92
C ASP A 569 6.21 -3.78 25.25
N ASP A 570 6.34 -2.58 25.81
CA ASP A 570 6.90 -2.36 27.16
C ASP A 570 5.85 -2.47 28.29
N GLN A 571 4.55 -2.51 27.94
CA GLN A 571 3.37 -2.63 28.83
C GLN A 571 3.22 -1.50 29.85
N GLU A 572 3.62 -0.27 29.49
CA GLU A 572 3.54 0.90 30.35
C GLU A 572 2.96 2.14 29.64
N VAL A 573 2.35 3.02 30.43
CA VAL A 573 2.02 4.39 29.99
C VAL A 573 3.32 5.18 29.87
N VAL A 574 3.60 5.65 28.65
CA VAL A 574 4.85 6.33 28.28
C VAL A 574 4.68 7.85 28.17
N PHE A 575 3.45 8.34 28.02
CA PHE A 575 3.13 9.76 27.94
C PHE A 575 1.70 10.03 28.42
N GLU A 576 1.51 11.18 29.07
CA GLU A 576 0.21 11.68 29.55
C GLU A 576 0.18 13.19 29.24
N LEU A 577 -0.99 13.71 28.82
CA LEU A 577 -1.15 15.13 28.52
C LEU A 577 -2.59 15.62 28.77
N ASP A 578 -2.70 16.64 29.63
CA ASP A 578 -3.92 17.40 29.88
C ASP A 578 -4.06 18.60 28.92
N ASP A 579 -5.26 19.21 28.89
CA ASP A 579 -5.55 20.51 28.24
C ASP A 579 -5.27 20.54 26.72
N TYR A 580 -5.48 19.41 26.03
CA TYR A 580 -5.33 19.30 24.57
C TYR A 580 -6.68 19.18 23.84
N GLY A 581 -6.71 19.23 22.51
CA GLY A 581 -7.94 19.11 21.69
C GLY A 581 -7.95 17.97 20.67
N GLY A 582 -6.83 17.26 20.52
CA GLY A 582 -6.72 16.08 19.66
C GLY A 582 -5.27 15.75 19.31
N ALA A 583 -5.01 14.49 18.96
CA ALA A 583 -3.67 14.03 18.62
C ALA A 583 -3.71 13.01 17.47
N VAL A 584 -2.68 13.05 16.61
CA VAL A 584 -2.57 12.19 15.42
C VAL A 584 -1.13 11.70 15.22
N PRO A 585 -0.91 10.43 14.84
CA PRO A 585 0.42 9.93 14.55
C PRO A 585 0.99 10.50 13.24
N ALA A 586 2.27 10.85 13.26
CA ALA A 586 3.09 11.06 12.07
C ALA A 586 4.29 10.10 12.15
N GLY A 587 4.04 8.84 11.78
CA GLY A 587 5.01 7.77 11.93
C GLY A 587 5.36 7.53 13.39
N ARG A 588 6.61 7.79 13.77
CA ARG A 588 7.08 7.64 15.17
C ARG A 588 6.93 8.90 16.03
N HIS A 589 6.34 9.97 15.49
CA HIS A 589 6.08 11.22 16.18
C HIS A 589 4.58 11.38 16.41
N LEU A 590 4.22 12.19 17.40
CA LEU A 590 2.84 12.54 17.69
C LEU A 590 2.64 14.04 17.46
N LEU A 591 1.66 14.39 16.63
CA LEU A 591 1.18 15.76 16.49
C LEU A 591 0.03 15.93 17.46
N VAL A 592 0.10 16.95 18.29
CA VAL A 592 -0.92 17.25 19.29
C VAL A 592 -1.39 18.68 19.12
N TRP A 593 -2.71 18.87 19.11
CA TRP A 593 -3.36 20.17 19.04
C TRP A 593 -3.73 20.66 20.44
N ASP A 594 -3.42 21.93 20.71
CA ASP A 594 -3.65 22.62 21.98
C ASP A 594 -4.83 23.60 21.80
N GLU A 595 -5.93 23.37 22.51
CA GLU A 595 -7.14 24.21 22.50
C GLU A 595 -7.21 25.18 23.70
N GLY A 596 -6.24 25.15 24.62
CA GLY A 596 -6.23 25.93 25.87
C GLY A 596 -6.02 27.45 25.71
N GLY A 597 -6.27 28.01 24.52
CA GLY A 597 -5.84 29.35 24.13
C GLY A 597 -6.84 30.17 23.29
N GLN A 598 -6.39 31.33 22.79
CA GLN A 598 -7.12 32.14 21.80
C GLN A 598 -6.75 31.80 20.35
N ALA A 599 -5.85 30.84 20.16
CA ALA A 599 -5.39 30.36 18.87
C ALA A 599 -5.02 28.89 19.05
N ASN A 600 -5.51 28.04 18.14
CA ASN A 600 -5.20 26.62 18.13
C ASN A 600 -3.75 26.46 17.70
N THR A 601 -2.97 25.62 18.38
CA THR A 601 -1.57 25.38 18.00
C THR A 601 -1.26 23.88 17.92
N THR A 602 -0.41 23.49 16.97
CA THR A 602 0.14 22.14 16.90
C THR A 602 1.50 22.09 17.58
N ARG A 603 1.72 21.09 18.43
CA ARG A 603 3.02 20.71 18.98
C ARG A 603 3.39 19.32 18.48
N ILE A 604 4.65 19.16 18.06
CA ILE A 604 5.19 17.86 17.67
C ILE A 604 5.94 17.27 18.87
N TYR A 605 5.72 15.99 19.14
CA TYR A 605 6.48 15.19 20.10
C TYR A 605 7.20 14.06 19.36
N ASP A 606 8.46 13.80 19.72
CA ASP A 606 9.22 12.69 19.15
C ASP A 606 8.88 11.33 19.79
N HIS A 607 9.61 10.28 19.40
CA HIS A 607 9.40 8.92 19.88
C HIS A 607 9.62 8.75 21.39
N ASP A 608 10.41 9.62 22.02
CA ASP A 608 10.66 9.64 23.47
C ASP A 608 9.75 10.70 24.16
N PHE A 609 8.80 11.28 23.41
CA PHE A 609 7.90 12.39 23.78
C PHE A 609 8.62 13.67 24.23
N ASP A 610 9.84 13.89 23.76
CA ASP A 610 10.47 15.21 23.84
C ASP A 610 9.86 16.12 22.73
N PRO A 611 9.55 17.40 23.03
CA PRO A 611 8.93 18.30 22.04
C PRO A 611 9.92 18.72 20.95
N VAL A 612 9.52 18.56 19.69
CA VAL A 612 10.31 18.94 18.51
C VAL A 612 9.99 20.38 18.12
N GLY A 613 10.93 21.29 18.36
CA GLY A 613 10.83 22.69 17.97
C GLY A 613 10.00 23.56 18.94
N GLU A 614 9.36 24.61 18.40
CA GLU A 614 8.38 25.44 19.10
C GLU A 614 6.97 25.06 18.60
N ALA A 615 5.94 25.28 19.42
CA ALA A 615 4.55 25.07 18.98
C ALA A 615 4.18 26.04 17.84
N ILE A 616 3.30 25.59 16.94
CA ILE A 616 3.04 26.22 15.65
C ILE A 616 1.57 26.63 15.58
N ASP A 617 1.27 27.85 15.16
CA ASP A 617 -0.10 28.33 15.01
C ASP A 617 -0.84 27.53 13.91
N GLY A 618 -2.03 27.01 14.23
CA GLY A 618 -2.88 26.21 13.34
C GLY A 618 -2.85 24.70 13.62
N PHE A 619 -3.74 23.98 12.93
CA PHE A 619 -3.80 22.51 12.91
C PHE A 619 -2.93 21.95 11.79
N ALA A 620 -1.99 21.06 12.14
CA ALA A 620 -1.23 20.28 11.17
C ALA A 620 -1.77 18.85 11.09
N TYR A 621 -1.90 18.33 9.87
CA TYR A 621 -2.31 16.96 9.58
C TYR A 621 -1.16 16.18 8.91
N PRO A 622 -0.87 14.95 9.35
CA PRO A 622 0.16 14.11 8.74
C PRO A 622 -0.21 13.79 7.28
N ILE A 623 0.80 13.76 6.41
CA ILE A 623 0.68 13.35 5.00
C ILE A 623 1.57 12.16 4.64
N ASP A 624 2.58 11.90 5.46
CA ASP A 624 3.36 10.68 5.50
C ASP A 624 3.98 10.53 6.91
N GLY A 625 4.66 9.42 7.16
CA GLY A 625 5.28 9.14 8.45
C GLY A 625 6.39 10.11 8.92
N GLY A 626 6.73 11.16 8.16
CA GLY A 626 7.74 12.17 8.54
C GLY A 626 7.40 13.60 8.14
N SER A 627 6.16 13.89 7.75
CA SER A 627 5.75 15.21 7.24
C SER A 627 4.27 15.47 7.43
N ALA A 628 3.92 16.75 7.62
CA ALA A 628 2.55 17.21 7.79
C ALA A 628 2.28 18.49 6.97
N LEU A 629 1.01 18.83 6.78
CA LEU A 629 0.56 20.11 6.23
C LEU A 629 -0.26 20.87 7.28
N LEU A 630 0.05 22.15 7.45
CA LEU A 630 -0.72 23.12 8.22
C LEU A 630 -1.70 23.83 7.29
N GLY A 631 -2.98 23.86 7.69
CA GLY A 631 -4.05 24.47 6.93
C GLY A 631 -4.56 23.56 5.80
N THR A 632 -5.49 22.66 6.11
CA THR A 632 -6.17 21.81 5.10
C THR A 632 -7.70 21.83 5.22
N GLN A 633 -8.26 22.42 6.27
CA GLN A 633 -9.71 22.52 6.51
C GLN A 633 -10.17 23.98 6.55
N GLY A 634 -11.24 24.33 5.82
CA GLY A 634 -11.94 25.63 5.91
C GLY A 634 -11.06 26.84 5.59
N MET A 635 -10.42 26.83 4.41
CA MET A 635 -9.16 27.53 4.17
C MET A 635 -9.27 28.83 3.34
N SER A 636 -8.88 29.94 3.96
CA SER A 636 -8.41 31.13 3.24
C SER A 636 -7.15 31.65 3.95
N GLY A 637 -5.97 31.23 3.46
CA GLY A 637 -4.70 31.47 4.16
C GLY A 637 -3.49 30.75 3.57
N PRO A 638 -2.29 30.85 4.19
CA PRO A 638 -1.09 30.18 3.70
C PRO A 638 -1.13 28.68 3.95
N LEU A 639 -0.65 27.89 2.99
CA LEU A 639 -0.39 26.46 3.16
C LEU A 639 1.08 26.26 3.56
N ILE A 640 1.34 25.58 4.68
CA ILE A 640 2.69 25.41 5.22
C ILE A 640 3.00 23.92 5.43
N GLY A 641 4.10 23.47 4.84
CA GLY A 641 4.62 22.12 4.97
C GLY A 641 5.52 22.03 6.19
N LEU A 642 5.31 20.99 6.99
CA LEU A 642 5.95 20.80 8.28
C LEU A 642 6.82 19.55 8.28
N GLY A 643 8.12 19.75 8.51
CA GLY A 643 9.06 18.68 8.82
C GLY A 643 8.83 18.17 10.24
N VAL A 644 8.40 16.91 10.37
CA VAL A 644 8.01 16.36 11.68
C VAL A 644 9.23 15.98 12.54
N HIS A 645 10.39 15.71 11.95
CA HIS A 645 11.60 15.29 12.67
C HIS A 645 12.43 16.48 13.20
N ASP A 646 12.23 17.68 12.66
CA ASP A 646 13.01 18.88 13.00
C ASP A 646 12.18 20.15 13.24
N GLY A 647 10.86 20.11 12.98
CA GLY A 647 9.97 21.26 13.10
C GLY A 647 10.17 22.32 12.00
N GLU A 648 10.89 22.02 10.91
CA GLU A 648 11.13 22.99 9.84
C GLU A 648 9.83 23.29 9.06
N GLN A 649 9.47 24.57 8.99
CA GLN A 649 8.31 25.05 8.24
C GLN A 649 8.72 25.54 6.85
N THR A 650 8.02 25.08 5.82
CA THR A 650 8.18 25.49 4.42
C THR A 650 6.84 26.01 3.88
N THR A 651 6.72 27.32 3.66
CA THR A 651 5.55 27.90 2.99
C THR A 651 5.48 27.39 1.55
N LEU A 652 4.38 26.70 1.20
CA LEU A 652 4.14 26.20 -0.16
C LEU A 652 3.41 27.23 -1.02
N THR A 653 2.48 27.97 -0.41
CA THR A 653 1.86 29.19 -0.97
C THR A 653 1.52 30.16 0.17
N ASP A 654 1.64 31.46 -0.10
CA ASP A 654 1.24 32.53 0.83
C ASP A 654 -0.29 32.63 1.00
N GLU A 655 -1.06 32.12 0.02
CA GLU A 655 -2.52 32.21 -0.05
C GLU A 655 -3.08 31.02 -0.84
N LEU A 656 -3.96 30.24 -0.21
CA LEU A 656 -4.80 29.20 -0.79
C LEU A 656 -6.23 29.47 -0.29
N ASP A 657 -7.17 29.59 -1.23
CA ASP A 657 -8.58 29.92 -0.99
C ASP A 657 -9.40 28.70 -1.43
N ALA A 658 -9.60 27.75 -0.51
CA ALA A 658 -10.12 26.40 -0.74
C ALA A 658 -11.07 25.99 0.40
N GLU A 659 -12.16 25.31 0.06
CA GLU A 659 -13.25 25.03 0.99
C GLU A 659 -12.91 23.79 1.84
N ASN A 660 -12.51 22.70 1.18
CA ASN A 660 -11.98 21.48 1.79
C ASN A 660 -10.78 20.94 0.98
N CYS A 661 -9.80 20.32 1.66
CA CYS A 661 -8.65 19.68 1.01
C CYS A 661 -8.24 18.36 1.70
N THR A 662 -7.88 17.36 0.91
CA THR A 662 -7.21 16.13 1.36
C THR A 662 -5.83 16.02 0.70
N ALA A 663 -4.85 15.57 1.46
CA ALA A 663 -3.46 15.44 1.02
C ALA A 663 -3.00 13.98 1.04
N SER A 664 -2.16 13.63 0.07
CA SER A 664 -1.34 12.43 0.09
C SER A 664 0.12 12.82 0.30
N ASP A 665 1.00 11.84 0.20
CA ASP A 665 2.44 11.96 0.41
C ASP A 665 3.17 13.02 -0.47
N SER A 666 2.52 13.49 -1.55
CA SER A 666 3.10 14.38 -2.57
C SER A 666 2.10 15.28 -3.32
N ARG A 667 0.79 15.10 -3.09
CA ARG A 667 -0.30 15.81 -3.77
C ARG A 667 -1.30 16.37 -2.78
N LEU A 668 -1.97 17.44 -3.18
CA LEU A 668 -3.10 18.03 -2.48
C LEU A 668 -4.28 18.10 -3.46
N ALA A 669 -5.41 17.54 -3.06
CA ALA A 669 -6.68 17.65 -3.77
C ALA A 669 -7.58 18.59 -2.98
N CYS A 670 -8.18 19.59 -3.62
CA CYS A 670 -8.99 20.62 -2.97
C CYS A 670 -10.27 20.91 -3.75
N PHE A 671 -11.33 21.21 -3.02
CA PHE A 671 -12.48 21.93 -3.51
C PHE A 671 -12.25 23.44 -3.38
N HIS A 672 -12.64 24.19 -4.40
CA HIS A 672 -12.59 25.65 -4.46
C HIS A 672 -13.95 26.16 -4.96
N GLY A 673 -14.33 27.40 -4.67
CA GLY A 673 -15.57 27.97 -5.17
C GLY A 673 -15.69 28.12 -6.70
N ASP A 674 -14.67 27.73 -7.48
CA ASP A 674 -14.71 27.62 -8.95
C ASP A 674 -14.51 26.20 -9.51
N GLY A 675 -14.27 25.18 -8.67
CA GLY A 675 -14.13 23.79 -9.09
C GLY A 675 -13.22 22.93 -8.21
N MET A 676 -12.94 21.72 -8.69
CA MET A 676 -12.02 20.76 -8.07
C MET A 676 -10.60 20.92 -8.63
N TRP A 677 -9.59 20.97 -7.77
CA TRP A 677 -8.20 21.20 -8.15
C TRP A 677 -7.25 20.14 -7.56
N ILE A 678 -6.24 19.75 -8.35
CA ILE A 678 -5.11 18.92 -7.91
C ILE A 678 -3.82 19.76 -7.98
N TYR A 679 -3.08 19.75 -6.89
CA TYR A 679 -1.76 20.37 -6.75
C TYR A 679 -0.69 19.33 -6.46
N ARG A 680 0.55 19.66 -6.79
CA ARG A 680 1.75 18.97 -6.35
C ARG A 680 2.59 19.86 -5.44
N PHE A 681 3.33 19.21 -4.56
CA PHE A 681 4.31 19.87 -3.70
C PHE A 681 5.60 19.05 -3.50
N ARG A 682 5.81 17.99 -4.29
CA ARG A 682 7.01 17.12 -4.36
C ARG A 682 7.18 16.52 -5.76
#